data_AF-N8WLT7-F1
#
_entry.id   AF-N8WLT7-F1
#
_cell.length_a   1.000
_cell.length_b   1.000
_cell.length_c   1.000
_cell.angle_alpha   90.00
_cell.angle_beta   90.00
_cell.angle_gamma   90.00
#
_symmetry.space_group_name_H-M   'P 1'
#
loop_
_entity.id
_entity.type
_entity.pdbx_description
1 polymer ?
#
loop_
_entity_poly.entity_id
_entity_poly.type
_entity_poly.pdbx_seq_one_letter_code
_entity_poly.pdbx_strand_id
1 'polypeptide(L)'
;MILNGKHSIFKKSCLASMVSLLCMPSTYALQQLSDESLADTTGEGIALTLNDFKMVFQAPNDVSAGSSYTRDIDNPGQADTGFIRIIPTGENYTQLGQRAYDRVYADTYNKSVLQGKADRNYNTLYKNTYDTTYNSQYSTLLTSYSANIETDAEAKRETFLLETREALLKTPIMQQYYTQRLADYRNGTWGLDGWTPASLKKDGTTSHRMLPVSNDPTGTLELEQKAKDYALGNTYEMINLLYGPGALTANSDLTNSTFYKSLTNFVRSDQITATVNSLISNEITRERLAAELRAKYNATQLAEDAADAATQQILALIIAAAEASALQAAANSPVKSLKTKADVFIYGLALSKSDGSLSTRYSNEGFNWGSAENPWLFRAGTERVKQFKNADKNIGYLALEAPLALIPQYATADDNNIKLGFWTDIFSRSLDSSNQIDPATGAPTSGLELDQRLRMQVVANGLSLNGSQVRLFQTAESNDANYNKTLGLAALLRLNTNDNPATLSKLDSNLDARGIRISSAVENEDNTVVTPAMVRGTPAPIFEEQEGLYLYSPNINLVLGNMYQPFIVGSEGNNIILEVTRIPDIPEIYNKIYQNYKSSNFKPGDTAYNTQYGLTEYLGTSSLEGSTCNVYTCGTAIKANDRDTVAKYQGRNATHSSISIGTVDHLPGNLLDANKGDNATGIMFKSTAANGTEFKNFGSVAIDGVLIQHLKIKTTGL
;
A
#
# COMPACT_ATOMS: atom_id res chain seq x y z
N MET A 1 -25.34 42.00 52.52
CA MET A 1 -24.82 42.57 51.26
C MET A 1 -24.59 41.40 50.30
N ILE A 2 -25.42 41.32 49.28
CA ILE A 2 -25.46 40.24 48.28
C ILE A 2 -24.26 40.41 47.34
N LEU A 3 -23.51 39.34 47.09
CA LEU A 3 -22.80 39.14 45.82
C LEU A 3 -22.79 37.63 45.51
N ASN A 4 -23.79 37.27 44.70
CA ASN A 4 -23.85 36.03 43.93
C ASN A 4 -22.76 36.06 42.85
N GLY A 5 -21.94 35.02 42.78
CA GLY A 5 -20.91 34.87 41.76
C GLY A 5 -20.57 33.40 41.54
N LYS A 6 -21.49 32.68 40.89
CA LYS A 6 -21.19 31.42 40.20
C LYS A 6 -20.12 31.72 39.14
N HIS A 7 -18.98 31.01 39.15
CA HIS A 7 -18.22 30.50 38.00
C HIS A 7 -16.74 30.31 38.36
N SER A 8 -16.34 29.06 38.62
CA SER A 8 -15.03 28.48 38.28
C SER A 8 -15.00 27.06 38.84
N ILE A 9 -15.13 26.06 37.98
CA ILE A 9 -14.90 24.66 38.34
C ILE A 9 -13.61 24.24 37.64
N PHE A 10 -12.47 24.63 38.20
CA PHE A 10 -11.21 23.95 37.91
C PHE A 10 -11.05 22.85 38.97
N LYS A 11 -10.99 21.58 38.54
CA LYS A 11 -10.87 20.43 39.47
C LYS A 11 -9.53 20.53 40.22
N LYS A 12 -9.56 20.31 41.54
CA LYS A 12 -8.40 20.40 42.46
C LYS A 12 -7.20 19.54 42.03
N SER A 13 -7.44 18.47 41.26
CA SER A 13 -6.39 17.60 40.70
C SER A 13 -5.51 18.30 39.65
N CYS A 14 -6.06 19.18 38.81
CA CYS A 14 -5.27 19.92 37.82
C CYS A 14 -4.40 21.01 38.48
N LEU A 15 -4.89 21.60 39.58
CA LEU A 15 -4.12 22.55 40.37
C LEU A 15 -2.92 21.87 41.05
N ALA A 16 -3.06 20.63 41.52
CA ALA A 16 -1.98 19.86 42.13
C ALA A 16 -0.88 19.48 41.12
N SER A 17 -1.25 19.14 39.87
CA SER A 17 -0.27 18.91 38.79
C SER A 17 0.49 20.19 38.41
N MET A 18 -0.20 21.33 38.37
CA MET A 18 0.41 22.62 38.05
C MET A 18 1.36 23.11 39.17
N VAL A 19 0.97 22.94 40.44
CA VAL A 19 1.83 23.25 41.59
C VAL A 19 3.03 22.32 41.67
N SER A 20 2.89 21.04 41.30
CA SER A 20 4.03 20.10 41.26
C SER A 20 5.05 20.45 40.17
N LEU A 21 4.62 21.01 39.04
CA LEU A 21 5.53 21.54 38.00
C LEU A 21 6.29 22.80 38.47
N LEU A 22 5.67 23.62 39.31
CA LEU A 22 6.27 24.87 39.81
C LEU A 22 7.23 24.66 40.99
N CYS A 23 7.32 23.45 41.54
CA CYS A 23 8.16 23.13 42.71
C CYS A 23 9.43 22.32 42.38
N MET A 24 9.80 22.17 41.10
CA MET A 24 11.07 21.54 40.74
C MET A 24 12.25 22.47 41.04
N PRO A 25 13.33 21.99 41.71
CA PRO A 25 14.51 22.81 41.97
C PRO A 25 15.23 23.14 40.66
N SER A 26 15.41 24.44 40.40
CA SER A 26 16.17 24.97 39.28
C SER A 26 17.66 24.62 39.43
N THR A 27 18.13 23.68 38.62
CA THR A 27 19.57 23.46 38.42
C THR A 27 20.01 24.08 37.11
N TYR A 28 21.14 24.78 37.18
CA TYR A 28 21.71 25.71 36.21
C TYR A 28 21.87 25.12 34.80
N ALA A 29 21.19 25.70 33.81
CA ALA A 29 21.56 25.65 32.39
C ALA A 29 20.74 26.66 31.57
N LEU A 30 20.90 27.96 31.81
CA LEU A 30 20.34 29.00 30.93
C LEU A 30 21.47 29.94 30.54
N GLN A 31 22.10 29.66 29.41
CA GLN A 31 22.99 30.61 28.73
C GLN A 31 22.10 31.59 27.96
N GLN A 32 22.39 32.89 28.07
CA GLN A 32 21.65 33.95 27.37
C GLN A 32 21.78 33.73 25.86
N LEU A 33 20.69 33.29 25.21
CA LEU A 33 20.52 33.43 23.76
C LEU A 33 20.39 34.94 23.46
N SER A 34 21.00 35.42 22.38
CA SER A 34 20.97 36.85 22.03
C SER A 34 19.53 37.35 21.85
N ASP A 35 19.13 38.36 22.63
CA ASP A 35 17.77 38.93 22.64
C ASP A 35 17.30 39.40 21.25
N GLU A 36 18.22 39.79 20.37
CA GLU A 36 17.91 40.31 19.02
C GLU A 36 17.30 39.26 18.08
N SER A 37 17.64 37.97 18.24
CA SER A 37 17.06 36.87 17.44
C SER A 37 15.79 36.29 18.07
N LEU A 38 15.66 36.35 19.41
CA LEU A 38 14.45 35.90 20.11
C LEU A 38 13.29 36.89 19.96
N ALA A 39 13.58 38.20 19.81
CA ALA A 39 12.57 39.23 19.57
C ALA A 39 11.80 39.05 18.24
N ASP A 40 12.36 38.29 17.28
CA ASP A 40 11.68 37.96 16.02
C ASP A 40 10.75 36.73 16.13
N THR A 41 10.84 35.95 17.22
CA THR A 41 9.92 34.82 17.43
C THR A 41 8.54 35.36 17.83
N THR A 42 7.55 35.13 16.98
CA THR A 42 6.21 35.71 17.14
C THR A 42 5.37 34.90 18.14
N GLY A 43 5.13 35.46 19.33
CA GLY A 43 4.14 34.95 20.30
C GLY A 43 4.63 34.89 21.75
N GLU A 44 3.70 34.94 22.71
CA GLU A 44 3.99 34.78 24.14
C GLU A 44 4.33 33.30 24.44
N GLY A 45 5.56 33.00 24.87
CA GLY A 45 6.01 31.64 25.16
C GLY A 45 7.46 31.52 25.59
N ILE A 46 7.93 30.27 25.71
CA ILE A 46 9.30 29.89 26.03
C ILE A 46 9.91 29.22 24.79
N ALA A 47 11.05 29.74 24.33
CA ALA A 47 11.87 29.11 23.31
C ALA A 47 13.00 28.31 23.96
N LEU A 48 13.26 27.11 23.46
CA LEU A 48 14.31 26.22 23.95
C LEU A 48 15.19 25.73 22.80
N THR A 49 16.49 25.64 23.05
CA THR A 49 17.46 24.96 22.17
C THR A 49 18.21 23.94 23.01
N LEU A 50 18.45 22.77 22.43
CA LEU A 50 19.26 21.74 23.07
C LEU A 50 20.62 21.74 22.39
N ASN A 51 21.68 22.00 23.14
CA ASN A 51 23.05 22.00 22.63
C ASN A 51 23.84 20.86 23.30
N ASP A 52 24.54 20.07 22.49
CA ASP A 52 25.31 18.89 22.93
C ASP A 52 24.52 17.95 23.86
N PHE A 53 23.23 17.76 23.55
CA PHE A 53 22.32 17.01 24.39
C PHE A 53 22.45 15.50 24.17
N LYS A 54 22.48 14.74 25.26
CA LYS A 54 22.36 13.28 25.29
C LYS A 54 21.76 12.82 26.61
N MET A 55 21.11 11.67 26.60
CA MET A 55 20.46 11.09 27.79
C MET A 55 20.60 9.57 27.77
N VAL A 56 20.77 8.94 28.93
CA VAL A 56 20.74 7.48 29.10
C VAL A 56 20.13 7.09 30.44
N PHE A 57 19.30 6.05 30.46
CA PHE A 57 18.71 5.50 31.67
C PHE A 57 19.68 4.51 32.34
N GLN A 58 20.24 4.93 33.47
CA GLN A 58 21.17 4.12 34.27
C GLN A 58 20.46 3.48 35.47
N ALA A 59 21.05 2.41 36.01
CA ALA A 59 20.43 1.62 37.07
C ALA A 59 20.05 2.47 38.31
N PRO A 60 18.93 2.16 39.01
CA PRO A 60 18.35 3.03 40.05
C PRO A 60 19.19 3.32 41.30
N ASN A 61 20.39 2.76 41.45
CA ASN A 61 21.20 2.90 42.66
C ASN A 61 22.70 2.77 42.36
N ASP A 62 23.19 3.43 41.32
CA ASP A 62 24.58 3.88 41.40
C ASP A 62 24.63 4.92 42.52
N VAL A 63 25.48 4.73 43.52
CA VAL A 63 25.76 5.78 44.51
C VAL A 63 26.55 6.85 43.77
N SER A 64 25.84 7.68 42.98
CA SER A 64 26.33 8.53 41.88
C SER A 64 27.85 8.46 41.64
N ALA A 65 28.33 7.35 41.07
CA ALA A 65 29.75 7.19 40.73
C ALA A 65 30.10 7.92 39.41
N GLY A 66 29.19 8.74 38.88
CA GLY A 66 29.28 9.33 37.56
C GLY A 66 28.69 8.43 36.47
N SER A 67 28.84 8.84 35.21
CA SER A 67 28.36 8.09 34.05
C SER A 67 29.08 6.74 33.94
N SER A 68 28.40 5.70 33.46
CA SER A 68 29.03 4.41 33.15
C SER A 68 30.25 4.55 32.23
N TYR A 69 30.21 5.53 31.33
CA TYR A 69 31.26 5.85 30.35
C TYR A 69 32.47 6.61 30.95
N THR A 70 32.44 6.99 32.23
CA THR A 70 33.56 7.63 32.93
C THR A 70 34.24 6.71 33.95
N ARG A 71 33.86 5.42 33.99
CA ARG A 71 34.31 4.46 35.01
C ARG A 71 35.43 3.52 34.56
N ASP A 72 36.01 3.74 33.38
CA ASP A 72 37.05 2.87 32.78
C ASP A 72 36.69 1.37 32.86
N ILE A 73 35.44 1.04 32.54
CA ILE A 73 34.93 -0.34 32.48
C ILE A 73 34.78 -0.79 31.03
N ASP A 74 35.03 -2.07 30.78
CA ASP A 74 34.76 -2.68 29.49
C ASP A 74 33.26 -2.66 29.20
N ASN A 75 32.88 -2.28 27.97
CA ASN A 75 31.48 -2.15 27.51
C ASN A 75 30.57 -1.37 28.49
N PRO A 76 30.84 -0.07 28.72
CA PRO A 76 30.12 0.72 29.73
C PRO A 76 28.59 0.74 29.54
N GLY A 77 28.13 0.58 28.30
CA GLY A 77 26.71 0.48 27.97
C GLY A 77 25.99 -0.67 28.68
N GLN A 78 26.66 -1.78 29.02
CA GLN A 78 26.05 -2.89 29.73
C GLN A 78 25.58 -2.52 31.15
N ALA A 79 26.10 -1.43 31.72
CA ALA A 79 25.65 -0.94 33.02
C ALA A 79 24.41 -0.02 32.95
N ASP A 80 23.99 0.36 31.75
CA ASP A 80 22.84 1.25 31.52
C ASP A 80 21.52 0.45 31.62
N THR A 81 21.18 -0.07 32.80
CA THR A 81 20.02 -0.96 33.00
C THR A 81 18.82 -0.29 33.67
N GLY A 82 18.80 1.06 33.72
CA GLY A 82 17.64 1.80 34.19
C GLY A 82 16.43 1.51 33.30
N PHE A 83 15.26 1.29 33.90
CA PHE A 83 14.13 0.71 33.18
C PHE A 83 12.78 1.36 33.46
N ILE A 84 11.90 1.21 32.48
CA ILE A 84 10.45 1.47 32.55
C ILE A 84 9.78 0.11 32.54
N ARG A 85 8.95 -0.16 33.56
CA ARG A 85 8.15 -1.38 33.64
C ARG A 85 6.71 -1.08 33.26
N ILE A 86 6.17 -1.84 32.32
CA ILE A 86 4.81 -1.73 31.82
C ILE A 86 4.10 -3.05 32.11
N ILE A 87 2.99 -2.96 32.85
CA ILE A 87 2.11 -4.10 33.14
C ILE A 87 0.79 -3.84 32.41
N PRO A 88 0.53 -4.50 31.26
CA PRO A 88 -0.75 -4.40 30.61
C PRO A 88 -1.86 -4.91 31.54
N THR A 89 -2.77 -4.03 31.92
CA THR A 89 -3.95 -4.37 32.72
C THR A 89 -5.19 -4.27 31.83
N GLY A 90 -5.85 -5.40 31.57
CA GLY A 90 -7.16 -5.39 30.91
C GLY A 90 -7.42 -6.62 30.06
N GLU A 91 -8.27 -7.51 30.54
CA GLU A 91 -9.11 -8.36 29.71
C GLU A 91 -10.46 -8.61 30.41
N ASN A 92 -11.50 -8.90 29.62
CA ASN A 92 -12.78 -9.36 30.16
C ASN A 92 -12.64 -10.81 30.62
N TYR A 93 -12.51 -11.01 31.93
CA TYR A 93 -12.24 -12.31 32.55
C TYR A 93 -13.26 -13.41 32.24
N THR A 94 -14.47 -13.07 31.79
CA THR A 94 -15.48 -14.06 31.38
C THR A 94 -15.18 -14.73 30.03
N GLN A 95 -14.44 -14.09 29.12
CA GLN A 95 -14.08 -14.68 27.81
C GLN A 95 -12.77 -15.48 27.83
N LEU A 96 -11.96 -15.34 28.89
CA LEU A 96 -10.66 -16.01 29.01
C LEU A 96 -10.76 -17.53 28.97
N GLY A 97 -11.75 -18.10 29.66
CA GLY A 97 -11.97 -19.55 29.66
C GLY A 97 -12.39 -20.10 28.30
N GLN A 98 -13.22 -19.36 27.57
CA GLN A 98 -13.62 -19.74 26.21
C GLN A 98 -12.44 -19.65 25.25
N ARG A 99 -11.63 -18.58 25.30
CA ARG A 99 -10.43 -18.46 24.47
C ARG A 99 -9.39 -19.56 24.78
N ALA A 100 -9.26 -19.95 26.04
CA ALA A 100 -8.44 -21.09 26.47
C ALA A 100 -8.87 -22.38 25.77
N TYR A 101 -10.16 -22.65 25.89
CA TYR A 101 -10.81 -23.81 25.34
C TYR A 101 -10.63 -23.85 23.83
N ASP A 102 -10.96 -22.75 23.14
CA ASP A 102 -10.88 -22.64 21.68
C ASP A 102 -9.44 -22.82 21.18
N ARG A 103 -8.45 -22.24 21.86
CA ARG A 103 -7.03 -22.38 21.48
C ARG A 103 -6.54 -23.82 21.61
N VAL A 104 -6.77 -24.45 22.75
CA VAL A 104 -6.34 -25.83 23.01
C VAL A 104 -7.07 -26.79 22.09
N TYR A 105 -8.36 -26.57 21.87
CA TYR A 105 -9.17 -27.32 20.91
C TYR A 105 -8.58 -27.22 19.51
N ALA A 106 -8.36 -26.01 18.99
CA ALA A 106 -7.87 -25.79 17.63
C ALA A 106 -6.46 -26.37 17.41
N ASP A 107 -5.53 -26.16 18.34
CA ASP A 107 -4.17 -26.69 18.24
C ASP A 107 -4.16 -28.23 18.24
N THR A 108 -4.89 -28.85 19.17
CA THR A 108 -4.99 -30.31 19.27
C THR A 108 -5.70 -30.91 18.06
N TYR A 109 -6.78 -30.27 17.60
CA TYR A 109 -7.53 -30.69 16.41
C TYR A 109 -6.63 -30.68 15.18
N ASN A 110 -5.93 -29.58 14.90
CA ASN A 110 -5.06 -29.45 13.73
C ASN A 110 -3.92 -30.47 13.73
N LYS A 111 -3.24 -30.65 14.87
CA LYS A 111 -2.19 -31.67 15.03
C LYS A 111 -2.73 -33.09 14.80
N SER A 112 -3.89 -33.40 15.36
CA SER A 112 -4.53 -34.72 15.24
C SER A 112 -5.00 -35.00 13.82
N VAL A 113 -5.50 -34.00 13.09
CA VAL A 113 -5.86 -34.14 11.66
C VAL A 113 -4.62 -34.42 10.82
N LEU A 114 -3.52 -33.69 11.03
CA LEU A 114 -2.27 -33.91 10.30
C LEU A 114 -1.70 -35.31 10.56
N GLN A 115 -1.66 -35.72 11.84
CA GLN A 115 -1.20 -37.05 12.23
C GLN A 115 -2.11 -38.14 11.65
N GLY A 116 -3.44 -37.98 11.75
CA GLY A 116 -4.39 -38.95 11.20
C GLY A 116 -4.31 -39.09 9.68
N LYS A 117 -4.01 -38.00 8.94
CA LYS A 117 -3.76 -38.06 7.50
C LYS A 117 -2.48 -38.84 7.18
N ALA A 118 -1.42 -38.67 7.98
CA ALA A 118 -0.18 -39.42 7.82
C ALA A 118 -0.38 -40.91 8.14
N ASP A 119 -0.95 -41.24 9.29
CA ASP A 119 -1.14 -42.62 9.77
C ASP A 119 -2.03 -43.45 8.83
N ARG A 120 -3.00 -42.81 8.17
CA ARG A 120 -3.94 -43.48 7.25
C ARG A 120 -3.57 -43.34 5.79
N ASN A 121 -2.38 -42.83 5.46
CA ASN A 121 -1.91 -42.63 4.09
C ASN A 121 -2.91 -41.84 3.20
N TYR A 122 -3.65 -40.89 3.80
CA TYR A 122 -4.73 -40.16 3.13
C TYR A 122 -4.27 -39.48 1.84
N ASN A 123 -3.16 -38.73 1.92
CA ASN A 123 -2.63 -37.96 0.78
C ASN A 123 -2.19 -38.87 -0.38
N THR A 124 -1.64 -40.05 -0.06
CA THR A 124 -1.21 -41.02 -1.07
C THR A 124 -2.40 -41.62 -1.80
N LEU A 125 -3.47 -42.00 -1.07
CA LEU A 125 -4.69 -42.53 -1.68
C LEU A 125 -5.38 -41.49 -2.56
N TYR A 126 -5.49 -40.25 -2.07
CA TYR A 126 -6.06 -39.14 -2.84
C TYR A 126 -5.31 -38.95 -4.16
N LYS A 127 -3.99 -38.78 -4.08
CA LYS A 127 -3.15 -38.52 -5.25
C LYS A 127 -3.18 -39.67 -6.27
N ASN A 128 -3.07 -40.92 -5.81
CA ASN A 128 -3.08 -42.07 -6.71
C ASN A 128 -4.42 -42.20 -7.45
N THR A 129 -5.54 -41.98 -6.75
CA THR A 129 -6.88 -42.01 -7.35
C THR A 129 -7.06 -40.86 -8.34
N TYR A 130 -6.62 -39.66 -7.98
CA TYR A 130 -6.66 -38.48 -8.85
C TYR A 130 -5.87 -38.72 -10.14
N ASP A 131 -4.59 -39.07 -10.04
CA ASP A 131 -3.71 -39.23 -11.21
C ASP A 131 -4.22 -40.32 -12.16
N THR A 132 -4.68 -41.44 -11.59
CA THR A 132 -5.21 -42.57 -12.38
C THR A 132 -6.48 -42.17 -13.12
N THR A 133 -7.40 -41.49 -12.43
CA THR A 133 -8.67 -41.04 -13.01
C THR A 133 -8.46 -39.95 -14.05
N TYR A 134 -7.62 -38.96 -13.74
CA TYR A 134 -7.28 -37.85 -14.64
C TYR A 134 -6.73 -38.36 -15.96
N ASN A 135 -5.72 -39.24 -15.92
CA ASN A 135 -5.06 -39.75 -17.13
C ASN A 135 -6.04 -40.55 -18.02
N SER A 136 -6.92 -41.34 -17.39
CA SER A 136 -7.97 -42.09 -18.08
C SER A 136 -8.99 -41.15 -18.73
N GLN A 137 -9.57 -40.24 -17.96
CA GLN A 137 -10.64 -39.34 -18.42
C GLN A 137 -10.15 -38.31 -19.44
N TYR A 138 -8.95 -37.74 -19.24
CA TYR A 138 -8.36 -36.80 -20.19
C TYR A 138 -8.21 -37.41 -21.58
N SER A 139 -7.70 -38.65 -21.65
CA SER A 139 -7.52 -39.37 -22.92
C SER A 139 -8.86 -39.61 -23.63
N THR A 140 -9.89 -40.04 -22.90
CA THR A 140 -11.23 -40.27 -23.44
C THR A 140 -11.89 -38.97 -23.91
N LEU A 141 -11.86 -37.92 -23.09
CA LEU A 141 -12.49 -36.64 -23.39
C LEU A 141 -11.81 -35.91 -24.54
N LEU A 142 -10.47 -35.93 -24.60
CA LEU A 142 -9.73 -35.32 -25.70
C LEU A 142 -10.09 -35.97 -27.04
N THR A 143 -10.18 -37.30 -27.06
CA THR A 143 -10.62 -38.05 -28.25
C THR A 143 -12.03 -37.63 -28.67
N SER A 144 -12.96 -37.55 -27.71
CA SER A 144 -14.34 -37.13 -27.98
C SER A 144 -14.45 -35.69 -28.49
N TYR A 145 -13.76 -34.75 -27.87
CA TYR A 145 -13.83 -33.33 -28.23
C TYR A 145 -13.08 -33.00 -29.52
N SER A 146 -12.16 -33.86 -29.95
CA SER A 146 -11.39 -33.66 -31.18
C SER A 146 -11.99 -34.37 -32.40
N ALA A 147 -12.99 -35.24 -32.22
CA ALA A 147 -13.44 -36.19 -33.25
C ALA A 147 -13.90 -35.55 -34.58
N ASN A 148 -14.48 -34.35 -34.54
CA ASN A 148 -15.10 -33.71 -35.72
C ASN A 148 -14.47 -32.37 -36.11
N ILE A 149 -13.40 -31.92 -35.44
CA ILE A 149 -12.85 -30.57 -35.63
C ILE A 149 -12.50 -30.28 -37.09
N GLU A 150 -11.86 -31.23 -37.78
CA GLU A 150 -11.48 -31.06 -39.18
C GLU A 150 -12.71 -30.96 -40.10
N THR A 151 -13.69 -31.84 -39.91
CA THR A 151 -14.96 -31.82 -40.65
C THR A 151 -15.74 -30.53 -40.41
N ASP A 152 -15.81 -30.05 -39.16
CA ASP A 152 -16.55 -28.85 -38.78
C ASP A 152 -15.85 -27.57 -39.28
N ALA A 153 -14.51 -27.53 -39.26
CA ALA A 153 -13.74 -26.43 -39.83
C ALA A 153 -13.86 -26.39 -41.36
N GLU A 154 -13.86 -27.56 -42.00
CA GLU A 154 -14.02 -27.69 -43.45
C GLU A 154 -15.43 -27.26 -43.91
N ALA A 155 -16.47 -27.51 -43.10
CA ALA A 155 -17.82 -27.03 -43.37
C ALA A 155 -17.94 -25.49 -43.43
N LYS A 156 -16.97 -24.75 -42.86
CA LYS A 156 -16.90 -23.28 -42.94
C LYS A 156 -16.23 -22.75 -44.20
N ARG A 157 -15.75 -23.62 -45.10
CA ARG A 157 -15.02 -23.22 -46.32
C ARG A 157 -15.79 -22.21 -47.16
N GLU A 158 -17.09 -22.42 -47.40
CA GLU A 158 -17.91 -21.50 -48.19
C GLU A 158 -18.05 -20.12 -47.52
N THR A 159 -18.15 -20.08 -46.19
CA THR A 159 -18.16 -18.83 -45.43
C THR A 159 -16.83 -18.07 -45.61
N PHE A 160 -15.69 -18.76 -45.44
CA PHE A 160 -14.38 -18.13 -45.63
C PHE A 160 -14.12 -17.71 -47.08
N LEU A 161 -14.63 -18.47 -48.07
CA LEU A 161 -14.57 -18.09 -49.48
C LEU A 161 -15.32 -16.78 -49.73
N LEU A 162 -16.53 -16.65 -49.19
CA LEU A 162 -17.33 -15.43 -49.31
C LEU A 162 -16.64 -14.23 -48.65
N GLU A 163 -16.20 -14.37 -47.41
CA GLU A 163 -15.50 -13.30 -46.66
C GLU A 163 -14.21 -12.85 -47.37
N THR A 164 -13.44 -13.79 -47.89
CA THR A 164 -12.19 -13.49 -48.63
C THR A 164 -12.49 -12.72 -49.92
N ARG A 165 -13.53 -13.11 -50.66
CA ARG A 165 -13.94 -12.40 -51.89
C ARG A 165 -14.47 -11.00 -51.59
N GLU A 166 -15.28 -10.84 -50.55
CA GLU A 166 -15.78 -9.54 -50.08
C GLU A 166 -14.65 -8.61 -49.64
N ALA A 167 -13.62 -9.13 -48.98
CA ALA A 167 -12.42 -8.36 -48.64
C ALA A 167 -11.67 -7.88 -49.89
N LEU A 168 -11.51 -8.76 -50.90
CA LEU A 168 -10.87 -8.42 -52.17
C LEU A 168 -11.67 -7.40 -52.99
N LEU A 169 -13.00 -7.49 -52.96
CA LEU A 169 -13.90 -6.54 -53.62
C LEU A 169 -13.64 -5.10 -53.15
N LYS A 170 -13.29 -4.91 -51.88
CA LYS A 170 -13.03 -3.59 -51.28
C LYS A 170 -11.64 -3.03 -51.59
N THR A 171 -10.77 -3.80 -52.26
CA THR A 171 -9.42 -3.32 -52.61
C THR A 171 -9.46 -2.22 -53.68
N PRO A 172 -8.50 -1.29 -53.69
CA PRO A 172 -8.47 -0.21 -54.68
C PRO A 172 -8.48 -0.71 -56.13
N ILE A 173 -7.77 -1.81 -56.42
CA ILE A 173 -7.71 -2.43 -57.75
C ILE A 173 -9.09 -2.89 -58.22
N MET A 174 -9.84 -3.58 -57.34
CA MET A 174 -11.17 -4.09 -57.69
C MET A 174 -12.22 -2.99 -57.72
N GLN A 175 -12.11 -1.96 -56.87
CA GLN A 175 -12.98 -0.79 -56.93
C GLN A 175 -12.76 0.04 -58.20
N GLN A 176 -11.51 0.17 -58.66
CA GLN A 176 -11.21 0.78 -59.95
C GLN A 176 -11.85 -0.01 -61.10
N TYR A 177 -11.73 -1.34 -61.09
CA TYR A 177 -12.36 -2.20 -62.10
C TYR A 177 -13.89 -2.07 -62.11
N TYR A 178 -14.51 -2.15 -60.92
CA TYR A 178 -15.96 -1.99 -60.76
C TYR A 178 -16.42 -0.63 -61.30
N THR A 179 -15.72 0.45 -60.96
CA THR A 179 -16.04 1.81 -61.43
C THR A 179 -15.96 1.91 -62.94
N GLN A 180 -14.91 1.34 -63.55
CA GLN A 180 -14.76 1.30 -65.01
C GLN A 180 -15.89 0.50 -65.67
N ARG A 181 -16.18 -0.72 -65.19
CA ARG A 181 -17.23 -1.56 -65.77
C ARG A 181 -18.63 -0.98 -65.57
N LEU A 182 -18.88 -0.34 -64.43
CA LEU A 182 -20.14 0.38 -64.19
C LEU A 182 -20.31 1.52 -65.19
N ALA A 183 -19.24 2.28 -65.49
CA ALA A 183 -19.28 3.32 -66.51
C ALA A 183 -19.53 2.76 -67.92
N ASP A 184 -18.86 1.65 -68.28
CA ASP A 184 -19.07 0.99 -69.57
C ASP A 184 -20.54 0.53 -69.74
N TYR A 185 -21.13 -0.05 -68.69
CA TYR A 185 -22.54 -0.47 -68.70
C TYR A 185 -23.52 0.70 -68.69
N ARG A 186 -23.24 1.77 -67.94
CA ARG A 186 -24.05 3.00 -67.97
C ARG A 186 -24.07 3.67 -69.34
N ASN A 187 -22.95 3.62 -70.07
CA ASN A 187 -22.82 4.18 -71.42
C ASN A 187 -23.46 3.31 -72.51
N GLY A 188 -23.84 2.06 -72.19
CA GLY A 188 -24.45 1.10 -73.11
C GLY A 188 -23.45 0.27 -73.89
N THR A 189 -23.77 -1.00 -74.08
CA THR A 189 -22.87 -2.02 -74.66
C THR A 189 -23.48 -2.74 -75.87
N TRP A 190 -24.57 -2.20 -76.43
CA TRP A 190 -25.28 -2.77 -77.58
C TRP A 190 -25.01 -1.96 -78.85
N GLY A 191 -24.48 -2.62 -79.89
CA GLY A 191 -24.33 -2.06 -81.24
C GLY A 191 -25.00 -2.94 -82.32
N LEU A 192 -25.68 -2.30 -83.27
CA LEU A 192 -26.16 -2.87 -84.54
C LEU A 192 -25.02 -2.74 -85.58
N ASP A 193 -24.52 -3.88 -86.07
CA ASP A 193 -23.65 -4.04 -87.24
C ASP A 193 -22.78 -2.85 -87.71
N GLY A 194 -21.63 -2.66 -87.04
CA GLY A 194 -20.41 -2.23 -87.73
C GLY A 194 -20.21 -0.75 -88.04
N TRP A 195 -21.07 0.19 -87.63
CA TRP A 195 -20.88 1.63 -87.94
C TRP A 195 -20.91 2.61 -86.74
N THR A 196 -20.71 2.15 -85.50
CA THR A 196 -20.19 2.94 -84.36
C THR A 196 -19.73 2.00 -83.23
N PRO A 197 -18.59 2.26 -82.56
CA PRO A 197 -17.98 1.29 -81.64
C PRO A 197 -18.51 1.44 -80.21
N ALA A 198 -19.37 0.53 -79.78
CA ALA A 198 -19.57 0.26 -78.35
C ALA A 198 -19.76 -1.25 -78.10
N SER A 199 -18.90 -2.08 -78.70
CA SER A 199 -18.70 -3.43 -78.18
C SER A 199 -17.84 -3.33 -76.93
N LEU A 200 -18.37 -3.82 -75.80
CA LEU A 200 -17.64 -3.98 -74.56
C LEU A 200 -16.31 -4.71 -74.84
N LYS A 201 -15.19 -4.12 -74.44
CA LYS A 201 -13.87 -4.73 -74.69
C LYS A 201 -13.77 -6.03 -73.91
N LYS A 202 -13.34 -7.10 -74.59
CA LYS A 202 -13.07 -8.38 -73.92
C LYS A 202 -11.87 -8.23 -73.00
N ASP A 203 -12.05 -8.58 -71.74
CA ASP A 203 -11.00 -8.62 -70.71
C ASP A 203 -11.03 -9.93 -69.90
N GLY A 204 -11.69 -10.96 -70.44
CA GLY A 204 -11.85 -12.25 -69.81
C GLY A 204 -13.08 -12.39 -68.91
N THR A 205 -13.82 -11.31 -68.61
CA THR A 205 -15.12 -11.40 -67.91
C THR A 205 -16.29 -11.52 -68.88
N THR A 206 -17.43 -11.99 -68.38
CA THR A 206 -18.68 -12.15 -69.12
C THR A 206 -19.12 -10.81 -69.70
N SER A 207 -19.46 -10.80 -70.99
CA SER A 207 -19.90 -9.59 -71.67
C SER A 207 -21.43 -9.51 -71.71
N HIS A 208 -22.01 -8.65 -70.88
CA HIS A 208 -23.44 -8.34 -70.92
C HIS A 208 -23.77 -7.28 -71.97
N ARG A 209 -24.90 -7.46 -72.68
CA ARG A 209 -25.43 -6.48 -73.62
C ARG A 209 -26.55 -5.70 -72.95
N MET A 210 -26.45 -4.38 -72.95
CA MET A 210 -27.51 -3.51 -72.45
C MET A 210 -27.56 -2.17 -73.18
N LEU A 211 -28.74 -1.57 -73.16
CA LEU A 211 -28.94 -0.18 -73.58
C LEU A 211 -28.25 0.78 -72.59
N PRO A 212 -27.85 1.99 -73.03
CA PRO A 212 -27.37 3.02 -72.13
C PRO A 212 -28.40 3.35 -71.05
N VAL A 213 -27.96 3.65 -69.83
CA VAL A 213 -28.87 4.02 -68.72
C VAL A 213 -29.63 5.32 -69.02
N SER A 214 -29.06 6.21 -69.84
CA SER A 214 -29.76 7.40 -70.35
C SER A 214 -31.05 7.08 -71.11
N ASN A 215 -31.21 5.85 -71.60
CA ASN A 215 -32.39 5.40 -72.34
C ASN A 215 -33.54 4.94 -71.41
N ASP A 216 -33.34 4.96 -70.09
CA ASP A 216 -34.36 4.69 -69.07
C ASP A 216 -34.46 5.86 -68.08
N PRO A 217 -34.87 7.06 -68.53
CA PRO A 217 -34.90 8.26 -67.67
C PRO A 217 -35.93 8.16 -66.53
N THR A 218 -36.93 7.27 -66.65
CA THR A 218 -37.95 7.02 -65.62
C THR A 218 -37.56 5.89 -64.66
N GLY A 219 -36.45 5.19 -64.91
CA GLY A 219 -35.96 4.06 -64.10
C GLY A 219 -36.85 2.80 -64.15
N THR A 220 -37.78 2.73 -65.10
CA THR A 220 -38.81 1.68 -65.18
C THR A 220 -38.25 0.36 -65.71
N LEU A 221 -37.13 0.40 -66.45
CA LEU A 221 -36.44 -0.78 -66.99
C LEU A 221 -35.32 -1.29 -66.08
N GLU A 222 -35.10 -0.61 -64.94
CA GLU A 222 -34.07 -0.90 -63.94
C GLU A 222 -32.65 -0.96 -64.54
N LEU A 223 -32.39 -0.19 -65.61
CA LEU A 223 -31.09 -0.27 -66.30
C LEU A 223 -29.92 0.10 -65.38
N GLU A 224 -30.14 1.02 -64.44
CA GLU A 224 -29.14 1.43 -63.45
C GLU A 224 -28.82 0.29 -62.45
N GLN A 225 -29.82 -0.47 -62.02
CA GLN A 225 -29.59 -1.61 -61.12
C GLN A 225 -28.90 -2.76 -61.86
N LYS A 226 -29.34 -3.07 -63.10
CA LYS A 226 -28.68 -4.05 -63.97
C LYS A 226 -27.23 -3.70 -64.27
N ALA A 227 -26.93 -2.41 -64.49
CA ALA A 227 -25.55 -1.95 -64.68
C ALA A 227 -24.67 -2.25 -63.45
N LYS A 228 -25.19 -2.01 -62.24
CA LYS A 228 -24.52 -2.34 -60.98
C LYS A 228 -24.33 -3.84 -60.81
N ASP A 229 -25.38 -4.62 -61.06
CA ASP A 229 -25.34 -6.08 -60.92
C ASP A 229 -24.36 -6.73 -61.91
N TYR A 230 -24.35 -6.28 -63.17
CA TYR A 230 -23.39 -6.75 -64.18
C TYR A 230 -21.96 -6.30 -63.86
N ALA A 231 -21.77 -5.04 -63.44
CA ALA A 231 -20.45 -4.57 -63.02
C ALA A 231 -19.94 -5.35 -61.80
N LEU A 232 -20.79 -5.62 -60.81
CA LEU A 232 -20.46 -6.39 -59.62
C LEU A 232 -20.14 -7.85 -59.96
N GLY A 233 -20.97 -8.49 -60.78
CA GLY A 233 -20.75 -9.84 -61.29
C GLY A 233 -19.42 -9.97 -62.03
N ASN A 234 -19.13 -9.05 -62.95
CA ASN A 234 -17.82 -8.99 -63.61
C ASN A 234 -16.68 -8.71 -62.65
N THR A 235 -16.90 -7.92 -61.61
CA THR A 235 -15.88 -7.64 -60.60
C THR A 235 -15.53 -8.91 -59.82
N TYR A 236 -16.52 -9.74 -59.48
CA TYR A 236 -16.28 -11.06 -58.89
C TYR A 236 -15.58 -12.04 -59.84
N GLU A 237 -15.95 -12.05 -61.12
CA GLU A 237 -15.23 -12.82 -62.14
C GLU A 237 -13.77 -12.36 -62.25
N MET A 238 -13.53 -11.05 -62.24
CA MET A 238 -12.19 -10.46 -62.28
C MET A 238 -11.39 -10.77 -61.01
N ILE A 239 -12.03 -10.78 -59.82
CA ILE A 239 -11.42 -11.27 -58.57
C ILE A 239 -10.95 -12.71 -58.74
N ASN A 240 -11.79 -13.58 -59.30
CA ASN A 240 -11.41 -14.98 -59.56
C ASN A 240 -10.27 -15.11 -60.59
N LEU A 241 -10.24 -14.25 -61.60
CA LEU A 241 -9.21 -14.23 -62.64
C LEU A 241 -7.86 -13.67 -62.18
N LEU A 242 -7.83 -12.75 -61.22
CA LEU A 242 -6.61 -12.14 -60.70
C LEU A 242 -6.08 -12.82 -59.44
N TYR A 243 -6.99 -13.21 -58.54
CA TYR A 243 -6.69 -13.65 -57.17
C TYR A 243 -7.22 -15.06 -56.83
N GLY A 244 -8.06 -15.68 -57.67
CA GLY A 244 -8.61 -17.03 -57.45
C GLY A 244 -7.99 -18.11 -58.34
N PRO A 245 -8.57 -19.32 -58.39
CA PRO A 245 -8.07 -20.41 -59.25
C PRO A 245 -7.93 -20.03 -60.72
N GLY A 246 -8.75 -19.09 -61.19
CA GLY A 246 -8.66 -18.54 -62.54
C GLY A 246 -7.31 -17.87 -62.84
N ALA A 247 -6.61 -17.33 -61.83
CA ALA A 247 -5.28 -16.73 -61.94
C ALA A 247 -4.22 -17.67 -62.55
N LEU A 248 -4.36 -18.98 -62.31
CA LEU A 248 -3.43 -20.01 -62.78
C LEU A 248 -3.68 -20.41 -64.25
N THR A 249 -4.83 -20.00 -64.80
CA THR A 249 -5.19 -20.32 -66.19
C THR A 249 -4.73 -19.22 -67.14
N ALA A 250 -4.20 -19.65 -68.30
CA ALA A 250 -3.85 -18.73 -69.38
C ALA A 250 -5.13 -18.08 -69.92
N ASN A 251 -5.18 -16.74 -69.92
CA ASN A 251 -6.32 -15.98 -70.41
C ASN A 251 -5.81 -14.79 -71.23
N SER A 252 -5.75 -14.96 -72.55
CA SER A 252 -5.25 -13.95 -73.48
C SER A 252 -6.10 -12.69 -73.52
N ASP A 253 -7.41 -12.81 -73.30
CA ASP A 253 -8.35 -11.68 -73.29
C ASP A 253 -8.06 -10.76 -72.10
N LEU A 254 -7.83 -11.34 -70.92
CA LEU A 254 -7.42 -10.60 -69.73
C LEU A 254 -6.04 -9.97 -69.88
N THR A 255 -5.02 -10.74 -70.26
CA THR A 255 -3.64 -10.23 -70.34
C THR A 255 -3.47 -9.14 -71.40
N ASN A 256 -4.33 -9.14 -72.43
CA ASN A 256 -4.35 -8.09 -73.44
C ASN A 256 -5.26 -6.91 -73.10
N SER A 257 -6.10 -7.02 -72.07
CA SER A 257 -7.03 -5.97 -71.65
C SER A 257 -6.31 -4.70 -71.22
N THR A 258 -6.95 -3.55 -71.45
CA THR A 258 -6.45 -2.25 -71.00
C THR A 258 -6.33 -2.21 -69.47
N PHE A 259 -7.29 -2.80 -68.76
CA PHE A 259 -7.32 -2.83 -67.31
C PHE A 259 -6.11 -3.58 -66.74
N TYR A 260 -5.85 -4.81 -67.19
CA TYR A 260 -4.71 -5.59 -66.68
C TYR A 260 -3.36 -4.93 -66.99
N LYS A 261 -3.20 -4.38 -68.21
CA LYS A 261 -1.98 -3.65 -68.61
C LYS A 261 -1.75 -2.35 -67.82
N SER A 262 -2.80 -1.79 -67.21
CA SER A 262 -2.68 -0.62 -66.34
C SER A 262 -2.14 -0.96 -64.94
N LEU A 263 -2.17 -2.23 -64.53
CA LEU A 263 -1.66 -2.67 -63.23
C LEU A 263 -0.13 -2.80 -63.30
N THR A 264 0.57 -1.94 -62.57
CA THR A 264 2.05 -1.93 -62.55
C THR A 264 2.59 -3.05 -61.66
N ASN A 265 3.53 -3.86 -62.17
CA ASN A 265 4.17 -4.98 -61.44
C ASN A 265 3.20 -6.02 -60.83
N PHE A 266 2.00 -6.15 -61.37
CA PHE A 266 1.00 -7.08 -60.84
C PHE A 266 1.19 -8.51 -61.37
N VAL A 267 1.27 -9.48 -60.46
CA VAL A 267 1.36 -10.91 -60.80
C VAL A 267 0.08 -11.61 -60.33
N ARG A 268 -0.60 -12.30 -61.25
CA ARG A 268 -1.78 -13.10 -60.94
C ARG A 268 -1.37 -14.30 -60.08
N SER A 269 -2.09 -14.58 -59.02
CA SER A 269 -1.86 -15.75 -58.17
C SER A 269 -3.15 -16.19 -57.48
N ASP A 270 -3.28 -17.47 -57.15
CA ASP A 270 -4.44 -18.00 -56.42
C ASP A 270 -4.32 -17.72 -54.91
N GLN A 271 -4.51 -16.45 -54.55
CA GLN A 271 -4.49 -15.96 -53.18
C GLN A 271 -5.74 -16.40 -52.40
N ILE A 272 -6.87 -16.58 -53.07
CA ILE A 272 -8.14 -16.97 -52.43
C ILE A 272 -8.03 -18.37 -51.85
N THR A 273 -7.61 -19.36 -52.66
CA THR A 273 -7.46 -20.75 -52.17
C THR A 273 -6.43 -20.83 -51.04
N ALA A 274 -5.29 -20.13 -51.19
CA ALA A 274 -4.25 -20.08 -50.16
C ALA A 274 -4.75 -19.46 -48.85
N THR A 275 -5.47 -18.33 -48.93
CA THR A 275 -6.01 -17.64 -47.76
C THR A 275 -7.07 -18.49 -47.06
N VAL A 276 -8.00 -19.08 -47.80
CA VAL A 276 -9.06 -19.94 -47.22
C VAL A 276 -8.48 -21.17 -46.55
N ASN A 277 -7.49 -21.85 -47.16
CA ASN A 277 -6.82 -22.99 -46.54
C ASN A 277 -6.07 -22.59 -45.25
N SER A 278 -5.49 -21.40 -45.22
CA SER A 278 -4.86 -20.84 -44.01
C SER A 278 -5.89 -20.57 -42.90
N LEU A 279 -7.03 -19.97 -43.25
CA LEU A 279 -8.13 -19.71 -42.29
C LEU A 279 -8.69 -21.02 -41.70
N ILE A 280 -8.90 -22.05 -42.52
CA ILE A 280 -9.32 -23.38 -42.05
C ILE A 280 -8.27 -24.00 -41.12
N SER A 281 -6.99 -23.90 -41.47
CA SER A 281 -5.90 -24.41 -40.61
C SER A 281 -5.83 -23.69 -39.25
N ASN A 282 -6.03 -22.37 -39.26
CA ASN A 282 -6.11 -21.56 -38.04
C ASN A 282 -7.33 -21.93 -37.18
N GLU A 283 -8.47 -22.17 -37.82
CA GLU A 283 -9.70 -22.65 -37.17
C GLU A 283 -9.47 -23.99 -36.47
N ILE A 284 -8.91 -24.97 -37.18
CA ILE A 284 -8.56 -26.30 -36.63
C ILE A 284 -7.63 -26.15 -35.42
N THR A 285 -6.61 -25.29 -35.53
CA THR A 285 -5.65 -25.07 -34.44
C THR A 285 -6.32 -24.48 -33.21
N ARG A 286 -7.20 -23.49 -33.40
CA ARG A 286 -7.95 -22.84 -32.32
C ARG A 286 -8.90 -23.82 -31.63
N GLU A 287 -9.66 -24.60 -32.40
CA GLU A 287 -10.59 -25.58 -31.85
C GLU A 287 -9.87 -26.75 -31.17
N ARG A 288 -8.71 -27.19 -31.66
CA ARG A 288 -7.88 -28.20 -30.97
C ARG A 288 -7.41 -27.72 -29.60
N LEU A 289 -6.94 -26.47 -29.51
CA LEU A 289 -6.56 -25.87 -28.24
C LEU A 289 -7.76 -25.77 -27.29
N ALA A 290 -8.93 -25.36 -27.80
CA ALA A 290 -10.15 -25.29 -27.01
C ALA A 290 -10.60 -26.68 -26.51
N ALA A 291 -10.51 -27.71 -27.36
CA ALA A 291 -10.82 -29.09 -26.99
C ALA A 291 -9.88 -29.62 -25.90
N GLU A 292 -8.58 -29.35 -26.01
CA GLU A 292 -7.58 -29.73 -25.00
C GLU A 292 -7.87 -29.05 -23.65
N LEU A 293 -8.17 -27.75 -23.64
CA LEU A 293 -8.52 -27.02 -22.42
C LEU A 293 -9.80 -27.58 -21.78
N ARG A 294 -10.85 -27.84 -22.58
CA ARG A 294 -12.10 -28.45 -22.08
C ARG A 294 -11.87 -29.85 -21.52
N ALA A 295 -11.05 -30.66 -22.18
CA ALA A 295 -10.71 -32.01 -21.72
C ALA A 295 -9.95 -31.98 -20.40
N LYS A 296 -8.94 -31.10 -20.25
CA LYS A 296 -8.19 -30.92 -18.99
C LYS A 296 -9.10 -30.48 -17.86
N TYR A 297 -9.96 -29.50 -18.11
CA TYR A 297 -10.90 -28.98 -17.11
C TYR A 297 -11.86 -30.07 -16.63
N ASN A 298 -12.55 -30.76 -17.55
CA ASN A 298 -13.52 -31.80 -17.18
C ASN A 298 -12.87 -33.04 -16.57
N ALA A 299 -11.67 -33.45 -17.04
CA ALA A 299 -10.92 -34.54 -16.43
C ALA A 299 -10.47 -34.22 -15.00
N THR A 300 -10.13 -32.95 -14.73
CA THR A 300 -9.80 -32.48 -13.37
C THR A 300 -11.00 -32.64 -12.45
N GLN A 301 -12.18 -32.13 -12.85
CA GLN A 301 -13.39 -32.26 -12.02
C GLN A 301 -13.72 -33.71 -11.68
N LEU A 302 -13.68 -34.60 -12.69
CA LEU A 302 -13.97 -36.02 -12.48
C LEU A 302 -12.92 -36.72 -11.61
N ALA A 303 -11.65 -36.32 -11.71
CA ALA A 303 -10.57 -36.86 -10.89
C ALA A 303 -10.65 -36.38 -9.43
N GLU A 304 -11.01 -35.12 -9.20
CA GLU A 304 -11.27 -34.58 -7.86
C GLU A 304 -12.45 -35.29 -7.20
N ASP A 305 -13.59 -35.41 -7.90
CA ASP A 305 -14.78 -36.11 -7.39
C ASP A 305 -14.47 -37.57 -7.01
N ALA A 306 -13.70 -38.27 -7.84
CA ALA A 306 -13.30 -39.66 -7.57
C ALA A 306 -12.34 -39.78 -6.38
N ALA A 307 -11.37 -38.87 -6.28
CA ALA A 307 -10.40 -38.85 -5.17
C ALA A 307 -11.07 -38.48 -3.84
N ASP A 308 -12.00 -37.53 -3.85
CA ASP A 308 -12.82 -37.17 -2.68
C ASP A 308 -13.69 -38.35 -2.24
N ALA A 309 -14.41 -39.00 -3.17
CA ALA A 309 -15.23 -40.17 -2.87
C ALA A 309 -14.40 -41.33 -2.27
N ALA A 310 -13.20 -41.58 -2.80
CA ALA A 310 -12.31 -42.63 -2.33
C ALA A 310 -11.76 -42.36 -0.91
N THR A 311 -11.67 -41.10 -0.51
CA THR A 311 -11.04 -40.68 0.75
C THR A 311 -12.03 -40.21 1.81
N GLN A 312 -13.31 -40.05 1.45
CA GLN A 312 -14.37 -39.52 2.32
C GLN A 312 -14.51 -40.27 3.65
N GLN A 313 -14.55 -41.61 3.63
CA GLN A 313 -14.68 -42.41 4.85
C GLN A 313 -13.46 -42.27 5.76
N ILE A 314 -12.26 -42.22 5.18
CA ILE A 314 -11.01 -42.05 5.92
C ILE A 314 -10.97 -40.66 6.57
N LEU A 315 -11.36 -39.61 5.83
CA LEU A 315 -11.41 -38.25 6.35
C LEU A 315 -12.40 -38.12 7.51
N ALA A 316 -13.58 -38.71 7.40
CA ALA A 316 -14.58 -38.71 8.46
C ALA A 316 -14.05 -39.35 9.74
N LEU A 317 -13.34 -40.48 9.64
CA LEU A 317 -12.68 -41.13 10.77
C LEU A 317 -11.53 -40.28 11.35
N ILE A 318 -10.83 -39.48 10.53
CA ILE A 318 -9.73 -38.61 10.99
C ILE A 318 -10.32 -37.46 11.81
N ILE A 319 -11.36 -36.83 11.28
CA ILE A 319 -12.06 -35.71 11.93
C ILE A 319 -12.65 -36.17 13.26
N ALA A 320 -13.38 -37.28 13.30
CA ALA A 320 -13.98 -37.78 14.55
C ALA A 320 -12.94 -38.06 15.65
N ALA A 321 -11.78 -38.62 15.29
CA ALA A 321 -10.68 -38.87 16.24
C ALA A 321 -10.02 -37.55 16.70
N ALA A 322 -9.86 -36.59 15.80
CA ALA A 322 -9.31 -35.27 16.11
C ALA A 322 -10.25 -34.47 17.03
N GLU A 323 -11.56 -34.49 16.78
CA GLU A 323 -12.57 -33.86 17.64
C GLU A 323 -12.56 -34.45 19.05
N ALA A 324 -12.55 -35.79 19.17
CA ALA A 324 -12.49 -36.45 20.47
C ALA A 324 -11.24 -36.06 21.27
N SER A 325 -10.07 -36.04 20.61
CA SER A 325 -8.80 -35.66 21.22
C SER A 325 -8.79 -34.18 21.64
N ALA A 326 -9.32 -33.29 20.79
CA ALA A 326 -9.42 -31.87 21.05
C ALA A 326 -10.37 -31.55 22.22
N LEU A 327 -11.54 -32.20 22.26
CA LEU A 327 -12.50 -32.09 23.37
C LEU A 327 -11.87 -32.51 24.70
N GLN A 328 -11.16 -33.64 24.71
CA GLN A 328 -10.50 -34.15 25.92
C GLN A 328 -9.40 -33.21 26.42
N ALA A 329 -8.58 -32.66 25.52
CA ALA A 329 -7.53 -31.71 25.87
C ALA A 329 -8.09 -30.37 26.37
N ALA A 330 -9.12 -29.85 25.70
CA ALA A 330 -9.75 -28.57 26.04
C ALA A 330 -10.52 -28.65 27.38
N ALA A 331 -11.19 -29.77 27.67
CA ALA A 331 -11.92 -29.99 28.93
C ALA A 331 -11.00 -30.00 30.17
N ASN A 332 -9.73 -30.37 30.02
CA ASN A 332 -8.76 -30.45 31.11
C ASN A 332 -7.91 -29.17 31.30
N SER A 333 -8.23 -28.08 30.61
CA SER A 333 -7.42 -26.85 30.62
C SER A 333 -7.91 -25.84 31.68
N PRO A 334 -7.25 -25.69 32.84
CA PRO A 334 -7.63 -24.66 33.79
C PRO A 334 -7.24 -23.27 33.24
N VAL A 335 -8.22 -22.38 33.13
CA VAL A 335 -8.05 -20.95 32.70
C VAL A 335 -6.90 -20.25 33.45
N LYS A 336 -6.64 -20.68 34.69
CA LYS A 336 -5.59 -20.17 35.56
C LYS A 336 -4.17 -20.38 35.02
N SER A 337 -3.89 -21.51 34.34
CA SER A 337 -2.56 -21.82 33.81
C SER A 337 -2.25 -21.12 32.48
N LEU A 338 -3.24 -20.44 31.88
CA LEU A 338 -3.02 -19.71 30.64
C LEU A 338 -2.12 -18.50 30.87
N LYS A 339 -1.14 -18.34 29.99
CA LYS A 339 -0.19 -17.23 30.01
C LYS A 339 -0.73 -16.02 29.22
N THR A 340 -1.75 -15.33 29.76
CA THR A 340 -2.42 -14.18 29.11
C THR A 340 -2.06 -12.83 29.71
N LYS A 341 -1.29 -12.80 30.80
CA LYS A 341 -0.68 -11.56 31.31
C LYS A 341 0.66 -11.33 30.63
N ALA A 342 1.04 -10.06 30.50
CA ALA A 342 2.38 -9.68 30.09
C ALA A 342 3.07 -8.83 31.16
N ASP A 343 4.39 -8.89 31.25
CA ASP A 343 5.22 -7.97 32.02
C ASP A 343 6.32 -7.48 31.07
N VAL A 344 6.39 -6.18 30.82
CA VAL A 344 7.28 -5.59 29.81
C VAL A 344 8.28 -4.67 30.51
N PHE A 345 9.56 -4.86 30.22
CA PHE A 345 10.65 -4.04 30.73
C PHE A 345 11.34 -3.38 29.55
N ILE A 346 11.32 -2.05 29.47
CA ILE A 346 12.15 -1.27 28.55
C ILE A 346 13.32 -0.73 29.35
N TYR A 347 14.55 -1.12 29.04
CA TYR A 347 15.73 -0.76 29.82
C TYR A 347 16.85 -0.21 28.95
N GLY A 348 17.70 0.61 29.57
CA GLY A 348 18.79 1.30 28.87
C GLY A 348 18.27 2.21 27.77
N LEU A 349 17.17 2.91 27.99
CA LEU A 349 16.69 3.93 27.06
C LEU A 349 17.75 5.03 26.93
N ALA A 350 18.22 5.32 25.72
CA ALA A 350 19.10 6.45 25.48
C ALA A 350 18.82 7.20 24.20
N LEU A 351 19.16 8.49 24.24
CA LEU A 351 19.16 9.41 23.13
C LEU A 351 20.56 10.02 22.99
N SER A 352 21.11 10.01 21.78
CA SER A 352 22.43 10.56 21.45
C SER A 352 22.49 11.04 20.00
N LYS A 353 23.64 11.55 19.58
CA LYS A 353 23.94 11.80 18.17
C LYS A 353 23.96 10.51 17.37
N SER A 354 23.51 10.57 16.13
CA SER A 354 23.64 9.48 15.15
C SER A 354 25.10 9.21 14.81
N ASP A 355 25.44 7.94 14.63
CA ASP A 355 26.83 7.47 14.38
C ASP A 355 26.94 6.60 13.12
N GLY A 356 25.87 6.53 12.31
CA GLY A 356 25.85 5.68 11.11
C GLY A 356 25.60 4.19 11.36
N SER A 357 25.47 3.75 12.62
CA SER A 357 25.26 2.35 12.97
C SER A 357 23.85 2.06 13.50
N LEU A 358 23.29 0.91 13.13
CA LEU A 358 22.09 0.34 13.72
C LEU A 358 22.39 -0.78 14.72
N SER A 359 23.64 -1.17 14.88
CA SER A 359 24.06 -2.16 15.89
C SER A 359 24.35 -1.53 17.26
N THR A 360 24.76 -0.27 17.28
CA THR A 360 25.08 0.46 18.50
C THR A 360 23.83 1.16 19.07
N ARG A 361 23.50 0.84 20.33
CA ARG A 361 22.35 1.46 21.03
C ARG A 361 22.56 2.95 21.32
N TYR A 362 23.78 3.36 21.63
CA TYR A 362 24.12 4.71 22.12
C TYR A 362 25.53 5.09 21.66
N SER A 363 25.68 6.29 21.09
CA SER A 363 26.99 6.77 20.60
C SER A 363 27.83 7.48 21.66
N ASN A 364 27.21 7.85 22.79
CA ASN A 364 27.81 8.70 23.82
C ASN A 364 28.25 10.10 23.33
N GLU A 365 27.78 10.53 22.17
CA GLU A 365 28.00 11.88 21.64
C GLU A 365 26.71 12.70 21.76
N GLY A 366 26.82 13.98 22.13
CA GLY A 366 25.67 14.87 22.19
C GLY A 366 25.30 15.42 20.82
N PHE A 367 24.03 15.82 20.66
CA PHE A 367 23.52 16.43 19.43
C PHE A 367 22.87 17.78 19.72
N ASN A 368 22.84 18.62 18.69
CA ASN A 368 22.13 19.89 18.75
C ASN A 368 20.72 19.71 18.20
N TRP A 369 19.73 20.31 18.85
CA TRP A 369 18.34 20.25 18.44
C TRP A 369 17.67 21.62 18.54
N GLY A 370 17.34 22.16 17.36
CA GLY A 370 16.86 23.51 17.19
C GLY A 370 18.00 24.53 17.14
N SER A 371 17.66 25.75 16.72
CA SER A 371 18.57 26.89 16.66
C SER A 371 17.88 28.14 17.22
N ALA A 372 18.60 29.25 17.34
CA ALA A 372 17.99 30.53 17.73
C ALA A 372 16.89 30.98 16.74
N GLU A 373 17.04 30.69 15.45
CA GLU A 373 16.09 31.04 14.40
C GLU A 373 14.96 30.01 14.24
N ASN A 374 15.18 28.77 14.69
CA ASN A 374 14.23 27.67 14.61
C ASN A 374 14.24 26.83 15.90
N PRO A 375 13.79 27.39 17.04
CA PRO A 375 13.85 26.73 18.34
C PRO A 375 12.67 25.77 18.56
N TRP A 376 12.73 25.01 19.65
CA TRP A 376 11.53 24.45 20.28
C TRP A 376 10.68 25.58 20.85
N LEU A 377 9.36 25.49 20.72
CA LEU A 377 8.44 26.48 21.26
C LEU A 377 7.43 25.82 22.21
N PHE A 378 7.32 26.38 23.41
CA PHE A 378 6.21 26.16 24.32
C PHE A 378 5.45 27.47 24.47
N ARG A 379 4.28 27.60 23.84
CA ARG A 379 3.59 28.89 23.73
C ARG A 379 2.09 28.77 23.84
N ALA A 380 1.45 29.86 24.25
CA ALA A 380 0.01 30.01 24.13
C ALA A 380 -0.33 30.66 22.78
N GLY A 381 -1.54 30.39 22.29
CA GLY A 381 -2.03 31.00 21.06
C GLY A 381 -3.55 31.00 21.01
N THR A 382 -4.11 31.65 19.99
CA THR A 382 -5.54 31.63 19.71
C THR A 382 -5.76 31.41 18.23
N GLU A 383 -6.69 30.52 17.88
CA GLU A 383 -7.09 30.29 16.49
C GLU A 383 -8.60 30.50 16.34
N ARG A 384 -9.01 31.18 15.27
CA ARG A 384 -10.42 31.37 14.94
C ARG A 384 -10.90 30.19 14.08
N VAL A 385 -11.71 29.31 14.66
CA VAL A 385 -12.15 28.07 14.02
C VAL A 385 -13.64 27.82 14.18
N LYS A 386 -14.23 27.10 13.23
CA LYS A 386 -15.52 26.40 13.39
C LYS A 386 -15.21 24.98 13.87
N GLN A 387 -15.92 24.49 14.88
CA GLN A 387 -15.84 23.11 15.36
C GLN A 387 -17.22 22.45 15.19
N PHE A 388 -18.00 22.27 16.27
CA PHE A 388 -19.23 21.47 16.22
C PHE A 388 -20.49 22.23 15.78
N LYS A 389 -20.43 23.58 15.75
CA LYS A 389 -21.52 24.46 15.33
C LYS A 389 -21.02 25.35 14.20
N ASN A 390 -21.92 25.73 13.28
CA ASN A 390 -21.61 26.65 12.19
C ASN A 390 -21.48 28.11 12.68
N ALA A 391 -20.54 28.34 13.58
CA ALA A 391 -20.21 29.64 14.14
C ALA A 391 -18.72 29.67 14.49
N ASP A 392 -18.03 30.71 14.03
CA ASP A 392 -16.62 30.90 14.37
C ASP A 392 -16.45 31.18 15.86
N LYS A 393 -15.42 30.58 16.45
CA LYS A 393 -14.98 30.86 17.82
C LYS A 393 -13.47 31.03 17.86
N ASN A 394 -13.02 31.97 18.69
CA ASN A 394 -11.63 32.07 19.08
C ASN A 394 -11.36 30.99 20.14
N ILE A 395 -10.55 30.00 19.80
CA ILE A 395 -10.15 28.92 20.69
C ILE A 395 -8.70 29.17 21.11
N GLY A 396 -8.50 29.41 22.40
CA GLY A 396 -7.17 29.48 23.00
C GLY A 396 -6.56 28.09 23.11
N TYR A 397 -5.27 27.97 22.85
CA TYR A 397 -4.52 26.71 22.95
C TYR A 397 -3.16 26.92 23.62
N LEU A 398 -2.65 25.83 24.18
CA LEU A 398 -1.25 25.67 24.60
C LEU A 398 -0.57 24.72 23.61
N ALA A 399 0.58 25.10 23.08
CA ALA A 399 1.31 24.32 22.08
C ALA A 399 2.71 23.95 22.56
N LEU A 400 3.12 22.71 22.29
CA LEU A 400 4.51 22.28 22.23
C LEU A 400 4.86 22.03 20.77
N GLU A 401 5.88 22.70 20.26
CA GLU A 401 6.27 22.66 18.86
C GLU A 401 7.75 22.34 18.75
N ALA A 402 8.06 21.31 17.97
CA ALA A 402 9.43 21.03 17.56
C ALA A 402 9.92 22.09 16.56
N PRO A 403 11.24 22.24 16.37
CA PRO A 403 11.81 23.02 15.28
C PRO A 403 11.11 22.67 13.96
N LEU A 404 10.84 23.68 13.14
CA LEU A 404 10.27 23.51 11.81
C LEU A 404 11.16 22.60 10.95
N ALA A 405 10.54 21.71 10.18
CA ALA A 405 11.27 20.92 9.21
C ALA A 405 11.45 21.69 7.90
N LEU A 406 12.61 21.54 7.29
CA LEU A 406 12.88 22.11 5.98
C LEU A 406 12.11 21.36 4.89
N ILE A 407 11.76 22.07 3.82
CA ILE A 407 11.38 21.38 2.58
C ILE A 407 12.64 20.72 1.97
N PRO A 408 12.51 19.59 1.25
CA PRO A 408 13.62 18.77 0.78
C PRO A 408 14.74 19.51 0.04
N GLN A 409 14.40 20.57 -0.69
CA GLN A 409 15.38 21.40 -1.41
C GLN A 409 16.35 22.18 -0.50
N TYR A 410 16.01 22.36 0.78
CA TYR A 410 16.85 23.03 1.78
C TYR A 410 17.31 22.08 2.90
N ALA A 411 16.77 20.86 2.96
CA ALA A 411 17.08 19.89 4.00
C ALA A 411 18.58 19.55 4.00
N THR A 412 19.16 19.41 5.19
CA THR A 412 20.57 19.08 5.38
C THR A 412 20.70 17.76 6.13
N ALA A 413 21.86 17.12 6.07
CA ALA A 413 22.11 15.90 6.84
C ALA A 413 22.06 16.13 8.37
N ASP A 414 22.09 17.39 8.83
CA ASP A 414 22.10 17.74 10.25
C ASP A 414 20.70 17.67 10.90
N ASP A 415 19.61 17.61 10.12
CA ASP A 415 18.24 17.51 10.62
C ASP A 415 17.86 16.11 11.14
N ASN A 416 18.54 15.08 10.62
CA ASN A 416 18.37 13.66 10.92
C ASN A 416 19.53 13.17 11.79
N ASN A 417 19.68 13.75 12.97
CA ASN A 417 20.88 13.58 13.78
C ASN A 417 20.66 12.78 15.07
N ILE A 418 19.46 12.26 15.33
CA ILE A 418 19.11 11.62 16.59
C ILE A 418 19.23 10.10 16.50
N LYS A 419 19.95 9.51 17.45
CA LYS A 419 19.92 8.09 17.75
C LYS A 419 19.05 7.84 18.97
N LEU A 420 18.15 6.87 18.88
CA LEU A 420 17.35 6.36 19.98
C LEU A 420 17.63 4.85 20.10
N GLY A 421 18.00 4.38 21.28
CA GLY A 421 18.23 2.96 21.49
C GLY A 421 17.78 2.49 22.86
N PHE A 422 17.20 1.29 22.92
CA PHE A 422 16.82 0.61 24.15
C PHE A 422 16.79 -0.90 23.97
N TRP A 423 16.79 -1.61 25.09
CA TRP A 423 16.48 -3.03 25.15
C TRP A 423 15.08 -3.25 25.71
N THR A 424 14.47 -4.37 25.36
CA THR A 424 13.17 -4.75 25.89
C THR A 424 13.10 -6.24 26.21
N ASP A 425 12.55 -6.57 27.38
CA ASP A 425 12.20 -7.92 27.78
C ASP A 425 10.68 -7.99 28.00
N ILE A 426 10.01 -8.87 27.26
CA ILE A 426 8.57 -9.08 27.31
C ILE A 426 8.31 -10.49 27.83
N PHE A 427 7.70 -10.62 28.99
CA PHE A 427 7.39 -11.90 29.63
C PHE A 427 5.92 -12.26 29.51
N SER A 428 5.63 -13.51 29.14
CA SER A 428 4.29 -14.08 29.23
C SER A 428 4.07 -14.73 30.60
N ARG A 429 2.95 -14.42 31.25
CA ARG A 429 2.67 -14.79 32.64
C ARG A 429 1.29 -15.39 32.81
N SER A 430 1.17 -16.33 33.75
CA SER A 430 -0.12 -16.98 34.04
C SER A 430 -1.11 -15.97 34.60
N LEU A 431 -2.40 -16.17 34.30
CA LEU A 431 -3.47 -15.28 34.75
C LEU A 431 -3.52 -15.13 36.27
N ASP A 432 -3.26 -16.19 37.01
CA ASP A 432 -3.25 -16.21 38.47
C ASP A 432 -1.91 -15.77 39.08
N SER A 433 -0.89 -15.50 38.26
CA SER A 433 0.39 -15.03 38.78
C SER A 433 0.24 -13.68 39.48
N SER A 434 0.80 -13.63 40.68
CA SER A 434 0.93 -12.45 41.53
C SER A 434 2.34 -12.49 42.09
N ASN A 435 3.18 -11.53 41.70
CA ASN A 435 4.57 -11.52 42.13
C ASN A 435 4.75 -10.39 43.13
N GLN A 436 5.50 -10.66 44.20
CA GLN A 436 5.97 -9.60 45.09
C GLN A 436 6.95 -8.71 44.33
N ILE A 437 6.84 -7.40 44.53
CA ILE A 437 7.72 -6.42 43.90
C ILE A 437 8.83 -6.10 44.89
N ASP A 438 10.08 -6.16 44.41
CA ASP A 438 11.22 -5.67 45.16
C ASP A 438 11.17 -4.12 45.17
N PRO A 439 11.04 -3.49 46.34
CA PRO A 439 11.01 -2.02 46.43
C PRO A 439 12.32 -1.35 45.97
N ALA A 440 13.46 -2.06 46.01
CA ALA A 440 14.76 -1.52 45.65
C ALA A 440 14.99 -1.49 44.14
N THR A 441 14.49 -2.49 43.41
CA THR A 441 14.64 -2.56 41.95
C THR A 441 13.38 -2.10 41.20
N GLY A 442 12.19 -2.30 41.77
CA GLY A 442 10.90 -2.08 41.09
C GLY A 442 10.44 -3.27 40.23
N ALA A 443 11.24 -4.34 40.14
CA ALA A 443 10.95 -5.57 39.42
C ALA A 443 10.35 -6.65 40.36
N PRO A 444 9.69 -7.70 39.81
CA PRO A 444 9.32 -8.88 40.58
C PRO A 444 10.52 -9.56 41.24
N THR A 445 10.36 -10.08 42.45
CA THR A 445 11.39 -10.90 43.11
C THR A 445 11.51 -12.31 42.51
N SER A 446 10.43 -12.81 41.89
CA SER A 446 10.34 -14.13 41.24
C SER A 446 9.15 -14.17 40.27
N GLY A 447 8.95 -15.29 39.57
CA GLY A 447 7.77 -15.53 38.71
C GLY A 447 7.87 -14.98 37.29
N LEU A 448 9.08 -14.65 36.84
CA LEU A 448 9.43 -14.42 35.44
C LEU A 448 10.28 -15.60 34.97
N GLU A 449 10.01 -16.10 33.76
CA GLU A 449 10.60 -17.35 33.24
C GLU A 449 11.33 -17.06 31.92
N LEU A 450 12.53 -17.63 31.75
CA LEU A 450 13.40 -17.37 30.58
C LEU A 450 12.77 -17.89 29.27
N ASP A 451 12.16 -19.06 29.31
CA ASP A 451 11.47 -19.71 28.19
C ASP A 451 10.15 -19.01 27.80
N GLN A 452 9.67 -18.09 28.64
CA GLN A 452 8.48 -17.28 28.41
C GLN A 452 8.82 -15.80 28.09
N ARG A 453 10.07 -15.54 27.69
CA ARG A 453 10.58 -14.18 27.43
C ARG A 453 10.87 -13.98 25.94
N LEU A 454 10.38 -12.87 25.41
CA LEU A 454 10.90 -12.28 24.17
C LEU A 454 11.82 -11.11 24.54
N ARG A 455 13.09 -11.21 24.15
CA ARG A 455 14.10 -10.17 24.36
C ARG A 455 14.48 -9.55 23.03
N MET A 456 14.58 -8.22 22.99
CA MET A 456 14.95 -7.48 21.78
C MET A 456 15.80 -6.25 22.09
N GLN A 457 16.63 -5.85 21.12
CA GLN A 457 17.23 -4.53 21.03
C GLN A 457 16.52 -3.75 19.95
N VAL A 458 16.16 -2.50 20.25
CA VAL A 458 15.59 -1.57 19.28
C VAL A 458 16.53 -0.38 19.15
N VAL A 459 17.00 -0.12 17.94
CA VAL A 459 17.87 1.01 17.61
C VAL A 459 17.26 1.78 16.45
N ALA A 460 17.12 3.08 16.60
CA ALA A 460 16.75 3.98 15.53
C ALA A 460 17.86 5.00 15.35
N ASN A 461 18.30 5.20 14.11
CA ASN A 461 19.43 6.05 13.76
C ASN A 461 19.00 7.02 12.65
N GLY A 462 19.46 8.27 12.73
CA GLY A 462 19.06 9.32 11.81
C GLY A 462 17.66 9.88 12.07
N LEU A 463 17.09 9.72 13.26
CA LEU A 463 15.75 10.22 13.57
C LEU A 463 15.69 11.77 13.56
N SER A 464 14.55 12.28 13.12
CA SER A 464 14.14 13.68 13.21
C SER A 464 12.67 13.74 13.63
N LEU A 465 12.36 14.64 14.56
CA LEU A 465 10.98 14.99 14.93
C LEU A 465 10.61 16.41 14.49
N ASN A 466 11.44 17.04 13.65
CA ASN A 466 11.21 18.40 13.18
C ASN A 466 9.87 18.50 12.44
N GLY A 467 9.14 19.59 12.69
CA GLY A 467 7.78 19.83 12.21
C GLY A 467 6.68 19.22 13.10
N SER A 468 7.01 18.44 14.13
CA SER A 468 6.02 17.94 15.07
C SER A 468 5.41 19.05 15.92
N GLN A 469 4.13 18.90 16.27
CA GLN A 469 3.39 19.83 17.10
C GLN A 469 2.29 19.11 17.88
N VAL A 470 2.07 19.51 19.12
CA VAL A 470 0.90 19.15 19.92
C VAL A 470 0.25 20.42 20.44
N ARG A 471 -1.05 20.58 20.20
CA ARG A 471 -1.87 21.65 20.77
C ARG A 471 -2.92 21.07 21.70
N LEU A 472 -3.02 21.64 22.89
CA LEU A 472 -4.05 21.34 23.87
C LEU A 472 -4.98 22.54 24.00
N PHE A 473 -6.28 22.31 23.98
CA PHE A 473 -7.28 23.37 24.07
C PHE A 473 -8.58 22.85 24.69
N GLN A 474 -9.45 23.78 25.10
CA GLN A 474 -10.83 23.43 25.40
C GLN A 474 -11.65 23.46 24.10
N THR A 475 -12.41 22.41 23.84
CA THR A 475 -13.29 22.35 22.66
C THR A 475 -14.46 23.35 22.77
N ALA A 476 -15.03 23.71 21.63
CA ALA A 476 -16.20 24.59 21.54
C ALA A 476 -17.47 23.89 22.03
N GLU A 477 -18.57 24.65 22.05
CA GLU A 477 -19.87 24.09 22.41
C GLU A 477 -20.36 23.06 21.40
N SER A 478 -20.85 21.93 21.90
CA SER A 478 -21.41 20.83 21.10
C SER A 478 -22.78 20.42 21.62
N ASN A 479 -23.61 19.86 20.72
CA ASN A 479 -24.84 19.17 21.09
C ASN A 479 -24.54 17.75 21.62
N ASP A 480 -23.38 17.20 21.30
CA ASP A 480 -22.88 15.97 21.92
C ASP A 480 -22.23 16.29 23.26
N ALA A 481 -22.77 15.72 24.33
CA ALA A 481 -22.28 15.95 25.68
C ALA A 481 -20.82 15.52 25.88
N ASN A 482 -20.33 14.54 25.12
CA ASN A 482 -18.95 14.08 25.20
C ASN A 482 -17.96 15.09 24.58
N TYR A 483 -18.43 15.92 23.65
CA TYR A 483 -17.57 16.85 22.90
C TYR A 483 -17.65 18.28 23.44
N ASN A 484 -18.66 18.59 24.23
CA ASN A 484 -18.98 19.95 24.68
C ASN A 484 -18.01 20.44 25.77
N LYS A 485 -17.18 21.44 25.44
CA LYS A 485 -16.26 22.09 26.39
C LYS A 485 -15.30 21.11 27.10
N THR A 486 -14.88 20.06 26.41
CA THR A 486 -13.96 19.04 26.90
C THR A 486 -12.48 19.37 26.57
N LEU A 487 -11.55 18.56 27.05
CA LEU A 487 -10.14 18.64 26.67
C LEU A 487 -9.96 18.12 25.24
N GLY A 488 -9.55 19.01 24.35
CA GLY A 488 -9.20 18.73 22.97
C GLY A 488 -7.69 18.75 22.75
N LEU A 489 -7.24 17.92 21.82
CA LEU A 489 -5.88 17.80 21.33
C LEU A 489 -5.89 17.82 19.80
N ALA A 490 -4.94 18.54 19.23
CA ALA A 490 -4.59 18.46 17.82
C ALA A 490 -3.09 18.20 17.74
N ALA A 491 -2.68 17.08 17.14
CA ALA A 491 -1.29 16.71 17.07
C ALA A 491 -0.86 16.34 15.66
N LEU A 492 0.30 16.86 15.26
CA LEU A 492 1.07 16.42 14.12
C LEU A 492 2.35 15.79 14.66
N LEU A 493 2.49 14.47 14.53
CA LEU A 493 3.64 13.73 15.03
C LEU A 493 4.47 13.25 13.84
N ARG A 494 5.76 13.58 13.84
CA ARG A 494 6.69 13.20 12.78
C ARG A 494 7.84 12.39 13.37
N LEU A 495 8.07 11.22 12.80
CA LEU A 495 9.16 10.31 13.11
C LEU A 495 9.80 9.95 11.78
N ASN A 496 10.69 10.83 11.31
CA ASN A 496 11.33 10.71 10.01
C ASN A 496 12.79 10.34 10.19
N THR A 497 13.33 9.54 9.28
CA THR A 497 14.75 9.14 9.30
C THR A 497 15.51 9.59 8.08
N ASN A 498 14.81 10.10 7.06
CA ASN A 498 15.43 10.49 5.81
C ASN A 498 14.57 11.49 5.04
N ASP A 499 15.04 12.73 4.92
CA ASP A 499 14.32 13.78 4.19
C ASP A 499 14.27 13.60 2.66
N ASN A 500 15.11 12.72 2.10
CA ASN A 500 15.15 12.42 0.67
C ASN A 500 15.27 10.90 0.40
N PRO A 501 14.17 10.14 0.54
CA PRO A 501 14.16 8.69 0.34
C PRO A 501 14.27 8.22 -1.11
N ALA A 502 14.05 9.08 -2.11
CA ALA A 502 14.02 8.68 -3.53
C ALA A 502 15.36 8.13 -4.03
N THR A 503 16.47 8.55 -3.43
CA THR A 503 17.83 8.18 -3.85
C THR A 503 18.40 6.98 -3.09
N LEU A 504 17.68 6.49 -2.07
CA LEU A 504 18.16 5.43 -1.20
C LEU A 504 18.27 4.10 -1.96
N SER A 505 19.38 3.40 -1.79
CA SER A 505 19.66 2.13 -2.45
C SER A 505 20.12 1.07 -1.46
N LYS A 506 19.77 -0.19 -1.71
CA LYS A 506 20.32 -1.32 -0.93
C LYS A 506 21.84 -1.47 -1.03
N LEU A 507 22.47 -0.78 -1.99
CA LEU A 507 23.90 -0.78 -2.24
C LEU A 507 24.63 0.37 -1.53
N ASP A 508 23.91 1.25 -0.84
CA ASP A 508 24.50 2.38 -0.13
C ASP A 508 25.41 1.90 0.99
N SER A 509 26.65 2.40 1.02
CA SER A 509 27.64 2.02 2.05
C SER A 509 27.30 2.52 3.45
N ASN A 510 26.37 3.47 3.56
CA ASN A 510 25.90 4.08 4.80
C ASN A 510 24.40 3.84 5.03
N LEU A 511 23.86 2.73 4.53
CA LEU A 511 22.44 2.41 4.64
C LEU A 511 21.92 2.43 6.10
N ASP A 512 22.76 2.04 7.06
CA ASP A 512 22.44 2.03 8.50
C ASP A 512 22.47 3.44 9.15
N ALA A 513 22.79 4.49 8.39
CA ALA A 513 22.67 5.86 8.88
C ALA A 513 21.23 6.32 9.07
N ARG A 514 20.26 5.66 8.41
CA ARG A 514 18.85 6.09 8.35
C ARG A 514 17.92 4.89 8.44
N GLY A 515 17.57 4.50 9.66
CA GLY A 515 16.72 3.32 9.82
C GLY A 515 16.35 3.00 11.25
N ILE A 516 15.59 1.92 11.39
CA ILE A 516 15.25 1.28 12.65
C ILE A 516 15.63 -0.19 12.53
N ARG A 517 16.35 -0.70 13.52
CA ARG A 517 16.67 -2.12 13.68
C ARG A 517 15.97 -2.66 14.92
N ILE A 518 15.40 -3.84 14.77
CA ILE A 518 14.87 -4.66 15.85
C ILE A 518 15.58 -6.02 15.77
N SER A 519 16.44 -6.31 16.76
CA SER A 519 17.23 -7.54 16.83
C SER A 519 16.82 -8.36 18.03
N SER A 520 16.90 -9.69 17.90
CA SER A 520 16.59 -10.65 18.96
C SER A 520 17.74 -11.62 19.25
N ALA A 521 18.73 -11.71 18.37
CA ALA A 521 19.90 -12.56 18.57
C ALA A 521 20.88 -11.92 19.55
N VAL A 522 21.21 -12.67 20.60
CA VAL A 522 22.11 -12.27 21.67
C VAL A 522 23.43 -13.05 21.54
N GLU A 523 24.56 -12.36 21.51
CA GLU A 523 25.90 -12.97 21.46
C GLU A 523 26.38 -13.39 22.86
N ASN A 524 26.03 -12.57 23.85
CA ASN A 524 26.46 -12.70 25.23
C ASN A 524 25.21 -12.55 26.12
N GLU A 525 24.83 -13.63 26.79
CA GLU A 525 23.73 -13.60 27.75
C GLU A 525 24.15 -14.22 29.09
N ASP A 526 23.90 -13.48 30.17
CA ASP A 526 23.88 -14.04 31.51
C ASP A 526 22.52 -14.73 31.77
N ASN A 527 22.48 -16.05 31.58
CA ASN A 527 21.27 -16.85 31.82
C ASN A 527 20.97 -17.07 33.31
N THR A 528 21.79 -16.55 34.23
CA THR A 528 21.53 -16.66 35.67
C THR A 528 20.44 -15.69 36.15
N VAL A 529 20.19 -14.62 35.38
CA VAL A 529 19.13 -13.64 35.67
C VAL A 529 18.22 -13.50 34.45
N VAL A 530 16.91 -13.69 34.65
CA VAL A 530 15.94 -13.64 33.54
C VAL A 530 15.79 -12.24 32.93
N THR A 531 16.10 -11.17 33.67
CA THR A 531 16.19 -9.79 33.17
C THR A 531 17.12 -8.95 34.06
N PRO A 532 17.95 -8.03 33.50
CA PRO A 532 18.79 -7.13 34.31
C PRO A 532 18.00 -6.28 35.31
N ALA A 533 16.69 -6.11 35.10
CA ALA A 533 15.81 -5.38 36.02
C ALA A 533 15.63 -6.08 37.39
N MET A 534 15.82 -7.40 37.48
CA MET A 534 15.57 -8.16 38.71
C MET A 534 16.71 -8.11 39.73
N VAL A 535 17.96 -8.03 39.27
CA VAL A 535 19.14 -8.12 40.13
C VAL A 535 20.06 -6.94 39.85
N ARG A 536 20.43 -6.23 40.92
CA ARG A 536 21.30 -5.05 40.83
C ARG A 536 22.69 -5.43 40.35
N GLY A 537 23.22 -4.66 39.39
CA GLY A 537 24.57 -4.83 38.87
C GLY A 537 24.69 -5.90 37.78
N THR A 538 23.57 -6.53 37.38
CA THR A 538 23.54 -7.45 36.25
C THR A 538 23.77 -6.67 34.94
N PRO A 539 24.73 -7.09 34.09
CA PRO A 539 25.00 -6.43 32.83
C PRO A 539 23.86 -6.66 31.82
N ALA A 540 23.59 -5.66 30.98
CA ALA A 540 22.72 -5.81 29.83
C ALA A 540 23.36 -6.73 28.77
N PRO A 541 22.56 -7.47 28.00
CA PRO A 541 23.04 -8.37 26.95
C PRO A 541 23.66 -7.62 25.75
N ILE A 542 24.63 -8.27 25.09
CA ILE A 542 25.18 -7.83 23.80
C ILE A 542 24.45 -8.55 22.68
N PHE A 543 23.91 -7.80 21.74
CA PHE A 543 23.20 -8.32 20.58
C PHE A 543 24.17 -8.51 19.43
N GLU A 544 23.84 -9.47 18.57
CA GLU A 544 24.56 -9.68 17.32
C GLU A 544 24.54 -8.39 16.50
N GLU A 545 25.55 -8.12 15.67
CA GLU A 545 25.68 -6.81 15.02
C GLU A 545 24.82 -6.66 13.75
N GLN A 546 24.51 -7.76 13.06
CA GLN A 546 23.86 -7.76 11.74
C GLN A 546 22.44 -8.33 11.75
N GLU A 547 22.06 -9.16 12.72
CA GLU A 547 20.76 -9.84 12.75
C GLU A 547 19.58 -8.89 12.91
N GLY A 548 18.44 -9.27 12.35
CA GLY A 548 17.15 -8.72 12.77
C GLY A 548 16.36 -8.08 11.64
N LEU A 549 15.30 -7.39 12.05
CA LEU A 549 14.41 -6.62 11.18
C LEU A 549 14.94 -5.20 11.05
N TYR A 550 15.22 -4.80 9.82
CA TYR A 550 15.61 -3.46 9.45
C TYR A 550 14.47 -2.79 8.70
N LEU A 551 14.10 -1.60 9.15
CA LEU A 551 13.24 -0.68 8.44
C LEU A 551 14.13 0.48 8.00
N TYR A 552 14.51 0.51 6.73
CA TYR A 552 15.31 1.60 6.19
C TYR A 552 14.46 2.78 5.80
N SER A 553 14.95 3.99 6.10
CA SER A 553 14.27 5.25 5.80
C SER A 553 12.78 5.30 6.20
N PRO A 554 12.36 4.81 7.40
CA PRO A 554 11.01 5.01 7.87
C PRO A 554 10.74 6.51 8.07
N ASN A 555 9.69 6.99 7.42
CA ASN A 555 9.15 8.33 7.54
C ASN A 555 7.67 8.23 7.88
N ILE A 556 7.34 8.47 9.15
CA ILE A 556 6.01 8.30 9.73
C ILE A 556 5.49 9.69 10.12
N ASN A 557 4.44 10.15 9.46
CA ASN A 557 3.85 11.47 9.65
C ASN A 557 2.37 11.31 10.00
N LEU A 558 2.02 11.48 11.27
CA LEU A 558 0.68 11.22 11.80
C LEU A 558 -0.03 12.52 12.14
N VAL A 559 -1.16 12.76 11.48
CA VAL A 559 -2.10 13.84 11.80
C VAL A 559 -3.20 13.25 12.69
N LEU A 560 -3.14 13.56 13.98
CA LEU A 560 -4.09 13.13 15.01
C LEU A 560 -5.02 14.28 15.38
N GLY A 561 -6.09 14.40 14.61
CA GLY A 561 -7.06 15.49 14.73
C GLY A 561 -6.48 16.86 14.37
N ASN A 562 -7.33 17.87 14.40
CA ASN A 562 -6.98 19.26 14.15
C ASN A 562 -7.90 20.18 14.98
N MET A 563 -7.75 21.50 14.86
CA MET A 563 -8.55 22.43 15.65
C MET A 563 -10.03 22.49 15.26
N TYR A 564 -10.46 21.95 14.12
CA TYR A 564 -11.87 21.89 13.69
C TYR A 564 -12.48 20.47 13.83
N GLN A 565 -11.64 19.46 14.02
CA GLN A 565 -11.95 18.05 14.30
C GLN A 565 -10.96 17.53 15.37
N PRO A 566 -11.16 17.88 16.65
CA PRO A 566 -10.22 17.54 17.72
C PRO A 566 -10.17 16.05 18.03
N PHE A 567 -9.02 15.59 18.52
CA PHE A 567 -8.97 14.42 19.40
C PHE A 567 -9.40 14.85 20.80
N ILE A 568 -10.31 14.12 21.44
CA ILE A 568 -10.84 14.45 22.76
C ILE A 568 -10.56 13.35 23.77
N VAL A 569 -10.41 13.78 25.01
CA VAL A 569 -10.47 12.89 26.17
C VAL A 569 -11.77 13.18 26.91
N GLY A 570 -12.64 12.18 26.98
CA GLY A 570 -13.97 12.29 27.59
C GLY A 570 -14.28 11.15 28.56
N SER A 571 -15.52 11.11 29.03
CA SER A 571 -16.00 10.05 29.89
C SER A 571 -17.42 9.63 29.52
N GLU A 572 -17.68 8.32 29.47
CA GLU A 572 -19.02 7.75 29.24
C GLU A 572 -19.36 6.78 30.39
N GLY A 573 -20.15 7.26 31.35
CA GLY A 573 -20.29 6.58 32.64
C GLY A 573 -18.95 6.59 33.38
N ASN A 574 -18.47 5.41 33.79
CA ASN A 574 -17.16 5.26 34.44
C ASN A 574 -15.99 5.08 33.46
N ASN A 575 -16.26 4.98 32.16
CA ASN A 575 -15.22 4.69 31.18
C ASN A 575 -14.57 5.97 30.66
N ILE A 576 -13.26 5.92 30.41
CA ILE A 576 -12.54 6.96 29.68
C ILE A 576 -12.77 6.73 28.19
N ILE A 577 -13.05 7.81 27.46
CA ILE A 577 -13.10 7.83 26.00
C ILE A 577 -11.89 8.59 25.48
N LEU A 578 -11.23 8.01 24.49
CA LEU A 578 -10.25 8.66 23.63
C LEU A 578 -10.82 8.67 22.22
N GLU A 579 -11.11 9.84 21.67
CA GLU A 579 -11.87 9.93 20.42
C GLU A 579 -11.41 11.04 19.50
N VAL A 580 -11.04 10.73 18.25
CA VAL A 580 -11.05 11.74 17.19
C VAL A 580 -12.51 12.00 16.85
N THR A 581 -12.99 13.22 17.11
CA THR A 581 -14.42 13.55 16.93
C THR A 581 -14.84 13.33 15.48
N ARG A 582 -16.12 13.02 15.28
CA ARG A 582 -16.70 12.98 13.93
C ARG A 582 -16.52 14.33 13.25
N ILE A 583 -16.33 14.28 11.92
CA ILE A 583 -16.36 15.49 11.10
C ILE A 583 -17.73 16.16 11.28
N PRO A 584 -17.78 17.42 11.76
CA PRO A 584 -19.03 18.14 11.90
C PRO A 584 -19.73 18.32 10.55
N ASP A 585 -21.06 18.29 10.55
CA ASP A 585 -21.86 18.49 9.34
C ASP A 585 -21.91 19.98 8.91
N ILE A 586 -20.74 20.51 8.55
CA ILE A 586 -20.51 21.92 8.20
C ILE A 586 -19.65 21.94 6.93
N PRO A 587 -20.18 22.37 5.77
CA PRO A 587 -19.49 22.30 4.48
C PRO A 587 -18.07 22.88 4.48
N GLU A 588 -17.85 23.99 5.20
CA GLU A 588 -16.54 24.62 5.27
C GLU A 588 -15.51 23.79 6.05
N ILE A 589 -15.94 22.91 6.96
CA ILE A 589 -15.05 21.97 7.65
C ILE A 589 -14.73 20.77 6.76
N TYR A 590 -15.73 20.26 6.03
CA TYR A 590 -15.49 19.23 5.00
C TYR A 590 -14.44 19.67 3.99
N ASN A 591 -14.60 20.88 3.46
CA ASN A 591 -13.67 21.46 2.49
C ASN A 591 -12.24 21.54 3.04
N LYS A 592 -12.05 21.82 4.33
CA LYS A 592 -10.71 21.83 4.96
C LYS A 592 -10.11 20.45 5.14
N ILE A 593 -10.94 19.44 5.42
CA ILE A 593 -10.47 18.09 5.72
C ILE A 593 -10.13 17.33 4.44
N TYR A 594 -11.06 17.29 3.50
CA TYR A 594 -10.95 16.45 2.31
C TYR A 594 -9.96 17.03 1.30
N GLN A 595 -9.15 16.15 0.74
CA GLN A 595 -8.16 16.50 -0.28
C GLN A 595 -8.76 16.33 -1.68
N ASN A 596 -8.38 17.22 -2.59
CA ASN A 596 -8.64 17.05 -4.01
C ASN A 596 -7.60 16.12 -4.63
N TYR A 597 -7.96 14.87 -4.90
CA TYR A 597 -7.02 13.89 -5.49
C TYR A 597 -7.00 13.99 -7.01
N LYS A 598 -5.86 13.72 -7.65
CA LYS A 598 -5.83 13.58 -9.11
C LYS A 598 -6.57 12.28 -9.51
N SER A 599 -7.40 12.35 -10.54
CA SER A 599 -8.13 11.19 -11.07
C SER A 599 -7.17 10.16 -11.65
N SER A 600 -7.31 8.90 -11.25
CA SER A 600 -6.49 7.78 -11.76
C SER A 600 -6.63 7.57 -13.28
N ASN A 601 -7.67 8.15 -13.88
CA ASN A 601 -7.93 8.08 -15.31
C ASN A 601 -7.17 9.15 -16.12
N PHE A 602 -6.36 9.99 -15.46
CA PHE A 602 -5.70 11.14 -16.08
C PHE A 602 -4.17 10.97 -16.07
N LYS A 603 -3.55 10.91 -17.27
CA LYS A 603 -2.11 10.68 -17.42
C LYS A 603 -1.32 11.99 -17.46
N PRO A 604 0.00 11.99 -17.14
CA PRO A 604 0.85 13.15 -17.36
C PRO A 604 0.80 13.59 -18.84
N GLY A 605 0.28 14.79 -19.10
CA GLY A 605 0.11 15.36 -20.44
C GLY A 605 -1.34 15.52 -20.93
N ASP A 606 -2.33 14.97 -20.22
CA ASP A 606 -3.74 15.19 -20.54
C ASP A 606 -4.16 16.64 -20.21
N THR A 607 -4.98 17.26 -21.07
CA THR A 607 -5.59 18.58 -20.82
C THR A 607 -6.90 18.42 -20.04
N ALA A 608 -7.14 19.30 -19.05
CA ALA A 608 -7.96 19.16 -17.84
C ALA A 608 -9.44 18.64 -17.91
N TYR A 609 -9.95 18.16 -19.04
CA TYR A 609 -11.36 17.73 -19.16
C TYR A 609 -11.52 16.51 -20.09
N ASN A 610 -11.84 15.34 -19.53
CA ASN A 610 -12.22 14.16 -20.31
C ASN A 610 -13.74 14.17 -20.55
N THR A 611 -14.16 14.52 -21.76
CA THR A 611 -15.57 14.60 -22.17
C THR A 611 -16.29 13.25 -22.19
N GLN A 612 -15.56 12.12 -22.22
CA GLN A 612 -16.14 10.78 -22.27
C GLN A 612 -16.78 10.34 -20.94
N TYR A 613 -16.32 10.91 -19.81
CA TYR A 613 -16.80 10.53 -18.47
C TYR A 613 -17.25 11.72 -17.61
N GLY A 614 -17.15 12.96 -18.10
CA GLY A 614 -17.51 14.16 -17.32
C GLY A 614 -16.61 14.40 -16.10
N LEU A 615 -15.41 13.83 -16.09
CA LEU A 615 -14.45 13.93 -14.99
C LEU A 615 -13.43 15.05 -15.28
N THR A 616 -13.21 15.92 -14.30
CA THR A 616 -12.07 16.84 -14.25
C THR A 616 -10.78 16.07 -13.96
N GLU A 617 -9.60 16.68 -14.21
CA GLU A 617 -8.29 16.11 -13.82
C GLU A 617 -8.26 15.69 -12.35
N TYR A 618 -9.04 16.34 -11.49
CA TYR A 618 -9.12 16.06 -10.07
C TYR A 618 -10.49 15.50 -9.65
N LEU A 619 -10.49 14.61 -8.66
CA LEU A 619 -11.61 14.00 -7.96
C LEU A 619 -12.09 14.95 -6.85
N GLY A 620 -12.77 16.04 -7.24
CA GLY A 620 -13.30 17.02 -6.29
C GLY A 620 -13.38 18.44 -6.86
N THR A 621 -13.96 19.35 -6.07
CA THR A 621 -14.00 20.77 -6.38
C THR A 621 -12.67 21.44 -5.98
N SER A 622 -12.34 22.57 -6.60
CA SER A 622 -11.19 23.41 -6.19
C SER A 622 -11.33 23.99 -4.77
N SER A 623 -12.47 23.76 -4.10
CA SER A 623 -12.72 24.19 -2.72
C SER A 623 -12.23 23.18 -1.68
N LEU A 624 -11.74 22.00 -2.08
CA LEU A 624 -11.13 21.03 -1.18
C LEU A 624 -9.67 21.42 -0.88
N GLU A 625 -9.39 21.76 0.37
CA GLU A 625 -8.12 22.32 0.87
C GLU A 625 -7.28 21.30 1.65
N GLY A 626 -7.81 20.09 1.87
CA GLY A 626 -7.10 19.02 2.56
C GLY A 626 -5.82 18.62 1.85
N SER A 627 -4.82 18.20 2.61
CA SER A 627 -3.54 17.75 2.07
C SER A 627 -2.91 16.67 2.93
N THR A 628 -2.08 15.85 2.30
CA THR A 628 -1.32 14.82 2.99
C THR A 628 -0.02 15.37 3.54
N CYS A 629 0.29 15.01 4.78
CA CYS A 629 1.59 15.25 5.39
C CYS A 629 2.52 14.08 5.09
N ASN A 630 3.54 14.31 4.27
CA ASN A 630 4.61 13.35 4.04
C ASN A 630 5.98 13.98 4.29
N VAL A 631 7.04 13.23 3.97
CA VAL A 631 8.40 13.70 4.20
C VAL A 631 8.77 14.91 3.34
N TYR A 632 8.20 15.03 2.14
CA TYR A 632 8.49 16.13 1.22
C TYR A 632 7.68 17.38 1.53
N THR A 633 6.42 17.24 1.94
CA THR A 633 5.53 18.38 2.21
C THR A 633 4.46 18.03 3.25
N CYS A 634 4.21 18.97 4.16
CA CYS A 634 3.20 18.84 5.22
C CYS A 634 2.27 20.05 5.28
N GLY A 635 1.51 20.28 4.20
CA GLY A 635 0.66 21.46 4.05
C GLY A 635 1.42 22.66 3.48
N THR A 636 0.92 23.88 3.72
CA THR A 636 1.42 25.09 3.05
C THR A 636 2.78 25.49 3.62
N ALA A 637 3.79 25.65 2.75
CA ALA A 637 5.14 26.06 3.17
C ALA A 637 5.13 27.40 3.93
N ILE A 638 5.95 27.49 4.97
CA ILE A 638 6.03 28.65 5.88
C ILE A 638 7.46 29.18 6.01
N LYS A 639 7.56 30.41 6.52
CA LYS A 639 8.79 31.10 6.90
C LYS A 639 9.06 30.84 8.39
N ALA A 640 10.32 30.80 8.82
CA ALA A 640 10.63 30.71 10.25
C ALA A 640 10.45 32.07 10.94
N ASN A 641 10.74 33.15 10.23
CA ASN A 641 10.63 34.51 10.73
C ASN A 641 10.21 35.49 9.61
N ASP A 642 9.83 36.70 9.98
CA ASP A 642 9.38 37.73 9.04
C ASP A 642 10.50 38.25 8.11
N ARG A 643 11.77 37.99 8.46
CA ARG A 643 12.95 38.38 7.66
C ARG A 643 13.22 37.40 6.51
N ASP A 644 12.69 36.18 6.57
CA ASP A 644 12.80 35.22 5.47
C ASP A 644 12.09 35.76 4.21
N THR A 645 12.82 35.84 3.10
CA THR A 645 12.28 36.30 1.82
C THR A 645 11.48 35.20 1.10
N VAL A 646 11.73 33.93 1.43
CA VAL A 646 11.08 32.74 0.85
C VAL A 646 10.66 31.74 1.94
N ALA A 647 9.57 31.00 1.72
CA ALA A 647 9.17 29.93 2.61
C ALA A 647 10.09 28.71 2.45
N LYS A 648 10.88 28.40 3.49
CA LYS A 648 11.87 27.31 3.49
C LYS A 648 11.43 26.09 4.29
N TYR A 649 10.33 26.22 5.04
CA TYR A 649 9.89 25.21 5.97
C TYR A 649 8.57 24.59 5.54
N GLN A 650 8.38 23.32 5.89
CA GLN A 650 7.12 22.63 5.70
C GLN A 650 6.02 23.23 6.58
N GLY A 651 4.79 23.17 6.08
CA GLY A 651 3.62 23.60 6.84
C GLY A 651 3.31 22.70 8.03
N ARG A 652 2.17 23.00 8.67
CA ARG A 652 1.62 22.24 9.80
C ARG A 652 0.10 22.06 9.71
N ASN A 653 -0.51 22.38 8.57
CA ASN A 653 -1.96 22.40 8.36
C ASN A 653 -2.47 21.23 7.50
N ALA A 654 -1.65 20.21 7.26
CA ALA A 654 -2.08 18.99 6.61
C ALA A 654 -3.14 18.23 7.44
N THR A 655 -3.99 17.48 6.76
CA THR A 655 -5.14 16.79 7.35
C THR A 655 -5.06 15.26 7.25
N HIS A 656 -4.20 14.76 6.38
CA HIS A 656 -3.99 13.32 6.19
C HIS A 656 -2.57 12.91 6.61
N SER A 657 -2.47 11.70 7.13
CA SER A 657 -1.21 11.08 7.55
C SER A 657 -0.55 10.31 6.40
N SER A 658 0.75 10.06 6.53
CA SER A 658 1.49 9.16 5.66
C SER A 658 2.47 8.29 6.43
N ILE A 659 2.77 7.12 5.87
CA ILE A 659 3.80 6.20 6.33
C ILE A 659 4.56 5.75 5.10
N SER A 660 5.88 5.97 5.07
CA SER A 660 6.75 5.42 4.05
C SER A 660 7.96 4.75 4.67
N ILE A 661 8.41 3.67 4.03
CA ILE A 661 9.59 2.90 4.42
C ILE A 661 10.34 2.57 3.13
N GLY A 662 11.64 2.84 3.10
CA GLY A 662 12.51 2.46 2.01
C GLY A 662 12.69 3.52 0.92
N THR A 663 13.04 3.05 -0.28
CA THR A 663 13.19 3.86 -1.49
C THR A 663 11.81 4.30 -1.98
N VAL A 664 11.50 5.58 -1.81
CA VAL A 664 10.18 6.13 -2.11
C VAL A 664 10.31 7.43 -2.90
N ASP A 665 9.69 7.43 -4.08
CA ASP A 665 9.68 8.54 -5.01
C ASP A 665 8.57 9.54 -4.66
N HIS A 666 8.79 10.82 -4.97
CA HIS A 666 7.78 11.89 -4.85
C HIS A 666 7.13 12.13 -6.21
N LEU A 667 5.82 11.90 -6.29
CA LEU A 667 5.02 12.11 -7.49
C LEU A 667 4.33 13.48 -7.48
N PRO A 668 3.91 14.00 -8.66
CA PRO A 668 3.06 15.18 -8.75
C PRO A 668 1.78 15.03 -7.89
N GLY A 669 1.31 16.14 -7.30
CA GLY A 669 0.13 16.13 -6.42
C GLY A 669 0.42 15.77 -4.97
N ASN A 670 1.70 15.77 -4.57
CA ASN A 670 2.17 15.43 -3.23
C ASN A 670 1.86 13.98 -2.83
N LEU A 671 2.07 13.05 -3.75
CA LEU A 671 1.89 11.62 -3.52
C LEU A 671 3.24 10.92 -3.40
N LEU A 672 3.27 9.83 -2.63
CA LEU A 672 4.43 8.94 -2.53
C LEU A 672 4.23 7.67 -3.37
N ASP A 673 5.29 7.21 -4.04
CA ASP A 673 5.31 5.93 -4.75
C ASP A 673 6.46 5.05 -4.29
N ALA A 674 6.15 3.80 -3.95
CA ALA A 674 7.14 2.84 -3.49
C ALA A 674 7.92 2.31 -4.69
N ASN A 675 9.24 2.52 -4.71
CA ASN A 675 10.08 2.09 -5.81
C ASN A 675 10.13 0.56 -5.90
N LYS A 676 9.98 0.03 -7.13
CA LYS A 676 9.92 -1.41 -7.43
C LYS A 676 11.17 -1.91 -8.18
N GLY A 677 12.17 -1.06 -8.38
CA GLY A 677 13.39 -1.39 -9.08
C GLY A 677 14.30 -2.32 -8.26
N ASP A 678 15.23 -2.98 -8.95
CA ASP A 678 16.11 -4.01 -8.34
C ASP A 678 16.96 -3.48 -7.18
N ASN A 679 17.27 -2.19 -7.17
CA ASN A 679 18.10 -1.54 -6.14
C ASN A 679 17.29 -0.94 -4.98
N ALA A 680 15.96 -1.01 -5.03
CA ALA A 680 15.12 -0.50 -3.95
C ALA A 680 15.43 -1.22 -2.62
N THR A 681 15.35 -0.49 -1.52
CA THR A 681 15.54 -0.98 -0.14
C THR A 681 14.37 -0.54 0.71
N GLY A 682 14.15 -1.19 1.85
CA GLY A 682 13.07 -0.83 2.76
C GLY A 682 13.01 -1.77 3.94
N ILE A 683 12.08 -2.72 3.90
CA ILE A 683 11.93 -3.75 4.95
C ILE A 683 12.89 -4.90 4.64
N MET A 684 13.88 -5.12 5.50
CA MET A 684 14.87 -6.18 5.34
C MET A 684 14.97 -7.06 6.57
N PHE A 685 15.11 -8.37 6.36
CA PHE A 685 15.54 -9.30 7.39
C PHE A 685 16.98 -9.72 7.10
N LYS A 686 17.85 -9.57 8.08
CA LYS A 686 19.26 -9.97 8.02
C LYS A 686 19.54 -11.09 9.02
N SER A 687 20.48 -11.97 8.69
CA SER A 687 20.90 -13.11 9.51
C SER A 687 22.31 -12.92 10.08
N THR A 688 22.70 -13.82 10.98
CA THR A 688 24.03 -13.87 11.65
C THR A 688 25.15 -14.45 10.77
N ALA A 689 24.95 -14.59 9.46
CA ALA A 689 25.94 -15.20 8.57
C ALA A 689 27.18 -14.28 8.42
N ALA A 690 28.38 -14.88 8.46
CA ALA A 690 29.69 -14.26 8.66
C ALA A 690 30.12 -13.10 7.72
N ASN A 691 29.31 -12.71 6.73
CA ASN A 691 29.60 -11.62 5.80
C ASN A 691 28.42 -10.65 5.57
N GLY A 692 27.30 -10.76 6.30
CA GLY A 692 26.14 -9.88 6.13
C GLY A 692 25.44 -9.97 4.75
N THR A 693 25.78 -10.97 3.93
CA THR A 693 25.29 -11.12 2.54
C THR A 693 23.96 -11.83 2.43
N GLU A 694 23.53 -12.57 3.45
CA GLU A 694 22.20 -13.20 3.46
C GLU A 694 21.17 -12.27 4.09
N PHE A 695 20.48 -11.54 3.20
CA PHE A 695 19.32 -10.73 3.54
C PHE A 695 18.11 -11.12 2.69
N LYS A 696 16.92 -10.91 3.23
CA LYS A 696 15.65 -10.90 2.48
C LYS A 696 15.12 -9.49 2.47
N ASN A 697 15.04 -8.90 1.28
CA ASN A 697 14.47 -7.59 1.05
C ASN A 697 13.02 -7.73 0.61
N PHE A 698 12.10 -7.20 1.41
CA PHE A 698 10.66 -7.16 1.12
C PHE A 698 10.25 -5.87 0.38
N GLY A 699 11.21 -4.99 0.07
CA GLY A 699 11.01 -3.78 -0.71
C GLY A 699 10.54 -2.59 0.11
N SER A 700 10.11 -1.56 -0.62
CA SER A 700 9.61 -0.30 -0.07
C SER A 700 8.10 -0.32 0.14
N VAL A 701 7.62 0.57 1.02
CA VAL A 701 6.20 0.82 1.28
C VAL A 701 5.94 2.32 1.22
N ALA A 702 4.84 2.71 0.59
CA ALA A 702 4.30 4.07 0.61
C ALA A 702 2.80 4.00 0.89
N ILE A 703 2.38 4.60 2.00
CA ILE A 703 0.98 4.77 2.40
C ILE A 703 0.77 6.26 2.55
N ASP A 704 -0.11 6.82 1.73
CA ASP A 704 -0.40 8.25 1.68
C ASP A 704 -1.91 8.48 1.79
N GLY A 705 -2.31 9.63 2.33
CA GLY A 705 -3.73 10.00 2.42
C GLY A 705 -4.51 9.29 3.52
N VAL A 706 -3.87 8.87 4.62
CA VAL A 706 -4.58 8.23 5.73
C VAL A 706 -5.35 9.29 6.53
N LEU A 707 -6.68 9.30 6.37
CA LEU A 707 -7.59 10.17 7.09
C LEU A 707 -8.32 9.42 8.21
N ILE A 708 -8.25 9.94 9.44
CA ILE A 708 -9.07 9.47 10.55
C ILE A 708 -10.35 10.32 10.60
N GLN A 709 -11.42 9.85 9.95
CA GLN A 709 -12.72 10.55 9.96
C GLN A 709 -13.40 10.48 11.33
N HIS A 710 -13.28 9.33 12.00
CA HIS A 710 -13.79 9.09 13.34
C HIS A 710 -13.06 7.88 13.92
N LEU A 711 -12.50 8.03 15.12
CA LEU A 711 -11.91 6.91 15.87
C LEU A 711 -12.35 7.08 17.31
N LYS A 712 -12.98 6.05 17.89
CA LYS A 712 -13.38 6.05 19.30
C LYS A 712 -12.83 4.82 19.99
N ILE A 713 -11.96 5.04 20.97
CA ILE A 713 -11.45 4.02 21.88
C ILE A 713 -12.12 4.28 23.23
N LYS A 714 -12.77 3.25 23.77
CA LYS A 714 -13.46 3.31 25.06
C LYS A 714 -12.87 2.25 25.98
N THR A 715 -12.48 2.64 27.19
CA THR A 715 -12.11 1.65 28.20
C THR A 715 -13.35 0.85 28.59
N THR A 716 -13.21 -0.43 28.92
CA THR A 716 -14.31 -1.22 29.49
C THR A 716 -13.94 -1.60 30.92
N GLY A 717 -14.65 -1.07 31.91
CA GLY A 717 -14.56 -1.54 33.29
C GLY A 717 -13.58 -0.79 34.20
N LEU A 718 -13.57 0.55 34.13
CA LEU A 718 -13.11 1.37 35.24
C LEU A 718 -14.19 1.48 36.33
#